data_AF-A0A366IDR0-F1
#
_entry.id   AF-A0A366IDR0-F1
#
_cell.length_a   1.000
_cell.length_b   1.000
_cell.length_c   1.000
_cell.angle_alpha   90.00
_cell.angle_beta   90.00
_cell.angle_gamma   90.00
#
_symmetry.space_group_name_H-M   'P 1'
#
loop_
_entity.id
_entity.type
_entity.pdbx_description
1 polymer ?
#
loop_
_entity_poly.entity_id
_entity_poly.type
_entity_poly.pdbx_seq_one_letter_code
_entity_poly.pdbx_strand_id
1 'polypeptide(L)'
;MVYHRKNKKTLPRMIILCIILMSIILPISVSASDFIHIMGETQIDKKTIVQYYKENSPISYPEEYLNQGVGLEGFVDLVIRESKAEGIRWDIAFAQILVETDWFKFSDEVNIARNNFGRLKDQEGNYLSFRTLEEGIRANIQLLKGYASAEPLNKEKIIPTYDLINPKGIVVNVEDLGNGNWSEDSEYGEKIKIHLQKIINMQTMEQMETKLEVELEGINQTVNVDSKNQIAQNIYTSTNNEILTTTSVSQPVEVKTLTIDGTGYVGSSHRIRSYGTSLNGALYQFWIKDLSTNKWTMIQDYSKSSVAWIPAIPGKYLYGVHIKDEKSQEKLDAHLYKEIIIEGVPTEVRTLTIDGSGYTGSNHRIRSYGTSNNGVLYQFWVKDLSENKWTMIQDYSKSSAIWIPTKPGKYLYGVHIKDEKSNEKLDKYLYKEIEIKGVSAEVKTLTIDGSGCVGDSHRIRSYGTSNNGVLYQFWVKDLSANKWTMIQDYSKSSATWIPTKQGKYLYGVHIKDEKSSKMLDSYLYKEMTIKGSLHKKTIMLDPGHEGKYPLDPGAVGNRLYEYQLNNSLTKMIANKLESQGYNVIYTRNPNIEGPAPLKERDEKVNSLMPDLLISIHHDSSVNRSASGYSIFWSSYRYRIDKSGIVVTDNGVEYPFVDQIKRMVNGSEETYIVYNKNGKNVEKNINDSDGAIMVRDRTLSTVAKESQRFANILHSKLQTLDYIDPRPNPVNNNNIYIIRETNVPTVLFEGGFISNSTEAQKINNTTNQNKFANKVVEAVNAYFK
;
A
#
# COMPACT_ATOMS: atom_id res chain seq x y z
N MET A 1 -67.54 -14.44 52.50
CA MET A 1 -66.87 -15.55 51.80
C MET A 1 -66.64 -15.08 50.37
N VAL A 2 -65.46 -14.88 49.78
CA VAL A 2 -64.15 -15.51 49.90
C VAL A 2 -63.10 -14.53 49.31
N TYR A 3 -62.00 -14.36 50.06
CA TYR A 3 -60.63 -14.02 49.65
C TYR A 3 -60.36 -12.96 48.54
N HIS A 4 -59.93 -11.76 48.97
CA HIS A 4 -58.80 -11.06 48.36
C HIS A 4 -57.77 -10.75 49.44
N ARG A 5 -56.80 -11.66 49.61
CA ARG A 5 -55.46 -11.59 49.01
C ARG A 5 -54.71 -10.29 49.33
N LYS A 6 -53.88 -10.45 50.35
CA LYS A 6 -52.48 -10.00 50.46
C LYS A 6 -52.25 -8.50 50.57
N ASN A 7 -52.19 -8.12 51.84
CA ASN A 7 -51.15 -7.25 52.39
C ASN A 7 -49.75 -7.53 51.81
N LYS A 8 -49.06 -6.42 51.48
CA LYS A 8 -47.61 -6.13 51.50
C LYS A 8 -46.86 -5.99 50.16
N LYS A 9 -46.48 -4.71 49.95
CA LYS A 9 -45.22 -4.17 49.43
C LYS A 9 -44.84 -4.57 48.00
N THR A 10 -45.02 -3.62 47.07
CA THR A 10 -44.25 -3.59 45.83
C THR A 10 -42.81 -3.18 46.13
N LEU A 11 -42.06 -4.19 46.54
CA LEU A 11 -40.64 -4.35 46.30
C LEU A 11 -40.48 -5.53 45.31
N PRO A 12 -40.83 -5.45 44.00
CA PRO A 12 -40.89 -6.67 43.18
C PRO A 12 -40.47 -6.44 41.71
N ARG A 13 -39.33 -5.80 41.46
CA ARG A 13 -38.62 -6.00 40.18
C ARG A 13 -37.22 -6.54 40.44
N MET A 14 -36.43 -5.90 41.28
CA MET A 14 -35.16 -6.49 41.73
C MET A 14 -35.33 -7.75 42.58
N ILE A 15 -36.36 -7.84 43.44
CA ILE A 15 -36.58 -9.05 44.24
C ILE A 15 -37.26 -10.17 43.45
N ILE A 16 -38.11 -9.87 42.46
CA ILE A 16 -38.63 -10.93 41.57
C ILE A 16 -37.51 -11.43 40.66
N LEU A 17 -36.63 -10.55 40.16
CA LEU A 17 -35.43 -10.97 39.43
C LEU A 17 -34.49 -11.77 40.34
N CYS A 18 -34.21 -11.33 41.58
CA CYS A 18 -33.38 -12.07 42.54
C CYS A 18 -34.03 -13.36 43.06
N ILE A 19 -35.36 -13.45 43.18
CA ILE A 19 -36.08 -14.67 43.59
C ILE A 19 -36.18 -15.66 42.42
N ILE A 20 -36.36 -15.19 41.18
CA ILE A 20 -36.30 -16.04 39.97
C ILE A 20 -34.85 -16.52 39.76
N LEU A 21 -33.84 -15.66 39.96
CA LEU A 21 -32.43 -16.06 39.99
C LEU A 21 -32.10 -17.01 41.15
N MET A 22 -32.68 -16.85 42.35
CA MET A 22 -32.47 -17.77 43.49
C MET A 22 -33.26 -19.08 43.39
N SER A 23 -34.34 -19.15 42.60
CA SER A 23 -35.16 -20.37 42.43
C SER A 23 -34.80 -21.21 41.21
N ILE A 24 -33.89 -20.72 40.36
CA ILE A 24 -33.25 -21.50 39.27
C ILE A 24 -31.89 -22.08 39.72
N ILE A 25 -31.47 -21.85 40.97
CA ILE A 25 -30.35 -22.59 41.59
C ILE A 25 -30.88 -23.92 42.14
N LEU A 26 -31.35 -24.81 41.26
CA LEU A 26 -31.00 -26.20 41.49
C LEU A 26 -29.50 -26.27 41.27
N PRO A 27 -28.71 -26.92 42.17
CA PRO A 27 -27.37 -27.28 41.77
C PRO A 27 -27.58 -28.19 40.56
N ILE A 28 -27.26 -27.70 39.37
CA ILE A 28 -26.84 -28.61 38.32
C ILE A 28 -25.61 -29.23 38.95
N SER A 29 -25.78 -30.41 39.53
CA SER A 29 -24.70 -31.36 39.70
C SER A 29 -24.11 -31.49 38.30
N VAL A 30 -23.04 -30.74 38.03
CA VAL A 30 -22.18 -30.98 36.90
C VAL A 30 -21.65 -32.38 37.14
N SER A 31 -22.35 -33.34 36.53
CA SER A 31 -21.85 -34.68 36.31
C SER A 31 -20.46 -34.55 35.68
N ALA A 32 -19.55 -35.37 36.18
CA ALA A 32 -18.16 -35.54 35.79
C ALA A 32 -17.77 -35.07 34.37
N SER A 33 -16.80 -34.14 34.34
CA SER A 33 -15.76 -33.95 33.32
C SER A 33 -16.07 -34.37 31.88
N ASP A 34 -16.65 -33.47 31.09
CA ASP A 34 -16.42 -33.50 29.65
C ASP A 34 -15.07 -32.80 29.38
N PHE A 35 -14.08 -33.56 28.90
CA PHE A 35 -12.81 -33.01 28.44
C PHE A 35 -13.04 -32.00 27.33
N ILE A 36 -12.31 -30.88 27.36
CA ILE A 36 -12.49 -29.80 26.36
C ILE A 36 -11.57 -30.06 25.18
N HIS A 37 -12.12 -30.62 24.10
CA HIS A 37 -11.39 -30.83 22.86
C HIS A 37 -10.86 -29.52 22.26
N ILE A 38 -9.58 -29.51 21.88
CA ILE A 38 -8.89 -28.34 21.28
C ILE A 38 -9.34 -28.10 19.82
N MET A 39 -9.56 -29.19 19.08
CA MET A 39 -10.10 -29.15 17.71
C MET A 39 -11.62 -29.02 17.74
N GLY A 40 -12.20 -28.31 16.77
CA GLY A 40 -13.65 -28.26 16.55
C GLY A 40 -14.23 -26.85 16.37
N GLU A 41 -15.56 -26.77 16.36
CA GLU A 41 -16.28 -25.51 16.21
C GLU A 41 -16.56 -24.85 17.56
N THR A 42 -16.12 -23.60 17.68
CA THR A 42 -16.46 -22.75 18.82
C THR A 42 -17.93 -22.37 18.80
N GLN A 43 -18.60 -22.51 19.94
CA GLN A 43 -20.02 -22.17 20.15
C GLN A 43 -20.22 -20.78 20.81
N ILE A 44 -19.13 -20.03 20.96
CA ILE A 44 -19.13 -18.70 21.56
C ILE A 44 -19.25 -17.61 20.49
N ASP A 45 -19.94 -16.51 20.80
CA ASP A 45 -20.03 -15.34 19.94
C ASP A 45 -18.78 -14.46 20.10
N LYS A 46 -18.26 -13.93 18.98
CA LYS A 46 -17.12 -13.01 18.98
C LYS A 46 -17.34 -11.84 19.94
N LYS A 47 -18.56 -11.31 20.00
CA LYS A 47 -18.95 -10.20 20.88
C LYS A 47 -18.69 -10.54 22.34
N THR A 48 -19.02 -11.75 22.78
CA THR A 48 -18.78 -12.25 24.14
C THR A 48 -17.29 -12.22 24.48
N ILE A 49 -16.42 -12.71 23.60
CA ILE A 49 -14.97 -12.74 23.86
C ILE A 49 -14.38 -11.32 23.93
N VAL A 50 -14.84 -10.42 23.07
CA VAL A 50 -14.43 -9.00 23.11
C VAL A 50 -14.92 -8.33 24.40
N GLN A 51 -16.15 -8.60 24.82
CA GLN A 51 -16.71 -8.07 26.06
C GLN A 51 -16.00 -8.63 27.28
N TYR A 52 -15.73 -9.94 27.29
CA TYR A 52 -14.96 -10.62 28.33
C TYR A 52 -13.62 -9.95 28.55
N TYR A 53 -12.87 -9.66 27.47
CA TYR A 53 -11.62 -8.92 27.59
C TYR A 53 -11.82 -7.51 28.16
N LYS A 54 -12.80 -6.75 27.65
CA LYS A 54 -13.07 -5.38 28.12
C LYS A 54 -13.44 -5.31 29.60
N GLU A 55 -14.15 -6.31 30.12
CA GLU A 55 -14.62 -6.32 31.51
C GLU A 55 -13.62 -6.91 32.51
N ASN A 56 -12.72 -7.78 32.05
CA ASN A 56 -11.86 -8.56 32.94
C ASN A 56 -10.37 -8.29 32.78
N SER A 57 -9.95 -7.64 31.69
CA SER A 57 -8.53 -7.35 31.46
C SER A 57 -8.01 -6.36 32.50
N PRO A 58 -6.88 -6.66 33.17
CA PRO A 58 -6.24 -5.74 34.12
C PRO A 58 -5.57 -4.55 33.41
N ILE A 59 -5.44 -4.59 32.08
CA ILE A 59 -4.86 -3.51 31.28
C ILE A 59 -5.79 -3.12 30.13
N SER A 60 -5.63 -1.88 29.65
CA SER A 60 -6.21 -1.47 28.38
C SER A 60 -5.57 -2.24 27.23
N TYR A 61 -6.32 -2.45 26.15
CA TYR A 61 -5.79 -3.10 24.96
C TYR A 61 -4.57 -2.32 24.43
N PRO A 62 -3.46 -2.99 24.05
CA PRO A 62 -2.21 -2.29 23.80
C PRO A 62 -2.26 -1.25 22.68
N GLU A 63 -1.67 -0.09 22.93
CA GLU A 63 -1.62 1.02 21.98
C GLU A 63 -0.76 0.69 20.76
N GLU A 64 0.26 -0.15 20.92
CA GLU A 64 1.15 -0.62 19.86
C GLU A 64 0.40 -1.36 18.75
N TYR A 65 -0.65 -2.10 19.11
CA TYR A 65 -1.49 -2.81 18.15
C TYR A 65 -2.54 -1.88 17.54
N LEU A 66 -3.05 -0.91 18.30
CA LEU A 66 -3.90 0.17 17.77
C LEU A 66 -3.15 1.02 16.73
N ASN A 67 -1.88 1.34 16.98
CA ASN A 67 -1.01 2.09 16.07
C ASN A 67 -0.69 1.31 14.78
N GLN A 68 -0.76 -0.02 14.82
CA GLN A 68 -0.72 -0.89 13.64
C GLN A 68 -2.09 -1.02 12.94
N GLY A 69 -3.12 -0.31 13.41
CA GLY A 69 -4.47 -0.33 12.86
C GLY A 69 -5.30 -1.54 13.28
N VAL A 70 -4.85 -2.32 14.28
CA VAL A 70 -5.52 -3.55 14.73
C VAL A 70 -6.03 -3.38 16.16
N GLY A 71 -7.29 -2.93 16.28
CA GLY A 71 -7.99 -2.93 17.56
C GLY A 71 -8.38 -4.33 18.04
N LEU A 72 -8.80 -4.44 19.30
CA LEU A 72 -9.18 -5.70 19.96
C LEU A 72 -10.12 -6.59 19.12
N GLU A 73 -11.15 -6.01 18.51
CA GLU A 73 -12.07 -6.77 17.63
C GLU A 73 -11.37 -7.33 16.39
N GLY A 74 -10.44 -6.57 15.82
CA GLY A 74 -9.62 -7.01 14.68
C GLY A 74 -8.59 -8.07 15.07
N PHE A 75 -8.05 -8.00 16.29
CA PHE A 75 -7.20 -9.06 16.83
C PHE A 75 -7.99 -10.36 16.99
N VAL A 76 -9.19 -10.30 17.58
CA VAL A 76 -10.06 -11.48 17.69
C VAL A 76 -10.45 -12.01 16.30
N ASP A 77 -10.65 -11.15 15.29
CA ASP A 77 -10.87 -11.61 13.91
C ASP A 77 -9.67 -12.37 13.33
N LEU A 78 -8.44 -11.95 13.64
CA LEU A 78 -7.24 -12.68 13.25
C LEU A 78 -7.21 -14.06 13.91
N VAL A 79 -7.47 -14.14 15.23
CA VAL A 79 -7.52 -15.42 15.96
C VAL A 79 -8.61 -16.34 15.39
N ILE A 80 -9.82 -15.82 15.12
CA ILE A 80 -10.91 -16.59 14.50
C ILE A 80 -10.48 -17.13 13.14
N ARG A 81 -9.94 -16.27 12.26
CA ARG A 81 -9.57 -16.63 10.89
C ARG A 81 -8.49 -17.69 10.85
N GLU A 82 -7.44 -17.51 11.64
CA GLU A 82 -6.33 -18.46 11.69
C GLU A 82 -6.73 -19.78 12.35
N SER A 83 -7.54 -19.75 13.42
CA SER A 83 -7.96 -20.97 14.13
C SER A 83 -8.93 -21.79 13.28
N LYS A 84 -9.93 -21.13 12.66
CA LYS A 84 -10.87 -21.80 11.73
C LYS A 84 -10.15 -22.45 10.56
N ALA A 85 -9.12 -21.80 10.02
CA ALA A 85 -8.36 -22.38 8.92
C ALA A 85 -7.68 -23.70 9.32
N GLU A 86 -7.24 -23.82 10.57
CA GLU A 86 -6.57 -25.02 11.07
C GLU A 86 -7.54 -26.01 11.77
N GLY A 87 -8.81 -25.64 11.96
CA GLY A 87 -9.81 -26.46 12.66
C GLY A 87 -9.72 -26.39 14.19
N ILE A 88 -8.99 -25.40 14.71
CA ILE A 88 -8.85 -25.12 16.14
C ILE A 88 -10.03 -24.29 16.62
N ARG A 89 -10.52 -24.60 17.82
CA ARG A 89 -11.49 -23.77 18.54
C ARG A 89 -10.85 -22.43 18.91
N TRP A 90 -11.37 -21.34 18.35
CA TRP A 90 -10.78 -20.01 18.50
C TRP A 90 -11.01 -19.38 19.89
N ASP A 91 -12.02 -19.84 20.63
CA ASP A 91 -12.20 -19.53 22.06
C ASP A 91 -11.05 -20.08 22.90
N ILE A 92 -10.59 -21.30 22.59
CA ILE A 92 -9.44 -21.94 23.24
C ILE A 92 -8.16 -21.21 22.87
N ALA A 93 -7.94 -20.95 21.58
CA ALA A 93 -6.75 -20.21 21.13
C ALA A 93 -6.69 -18.80 21.77
N PHE A 94 -7.81 -18.09 21.87
CA PHE A 94 -7.84 -16.78 22.52
C PHE A 94 -7.57 -16.88 24.03
N ALA A 95 -8.20 -17.82 24.74
CA ALA A 95 -7.95 -18.05 26.16
C ALA A 95 -6.48 -18.41 26.44
N GLN A 96 -5.88 -19.24 25.59
CA GLN A 96 -4.45 -19.57 25.65
C GLN A 96 -3.58 -18.32 25.50
N ILE A 97 -3.87 -17.46 24.51
CA ILE A 97 -3.14 -16.20 24.31
C ILE A 97 -3.21 -15.31 25.57
N LEU A 98 -4.37 -15.24 26.25
CA LEU A 98 -4.48 -14.47 27.49
C LEU A 98 -3.59 -15.03 28.60
N VAL A 99 -3.50 -16.36 28.72
CA VAL A 99 -2.63 -17.02 29.70
C VAL A 99 -1.15 -16.77 29.37
N GLU A 100 -0.75 -16.97 28.12
CA GLU A 100 0.64 -16.87 27.66
C GLU A 100 1.20 -15.45 27.74
N THR A 101 0.35 -14.46 27.52
CA THR A 101 0.75 -13.05 27.48
C THR A 101 0.45 -12.31 28.78
N ASP A 102 -0.14 -12.97 29.78
CA ASP A 102 -0.74 -12.32 30.94
C ASP A 102 -1.61 -11.12 30.54
N TRP A 103 -2.67 -11.38 29.77
CA TRP A 103 -3.61 -10.37 29.26
C TRP A 103 -2.97 -9.29 28.37
N PHE A 104 -1.99 -9.65 27.55
CA PHE A 104 -1.14 -8.74 26.75
C PHE A 104 -0.23 -7.81 27.56
N LYS A 105 0.01 -8.09 28.85
CA LYS A 105 1.07 -7.38 29.59
C LYS A 105 2.46 -7.78 29.13
N PHE A 106 2.60 -9.03 28.68
CA PHE A 106 3.86 -9.64 28.32
C PHE A 106 4.86 -9.67 29.51
N SER A 107 6.04 -10.23 29.29
CA SER A 107 7.13 -10.29 30.29
C SER A 107 8.40 -9.70 29.69
N ASP A 108 9.43 -9.46 30.51
CA ASP A 108 10.71 -8.96 30.00
C ASP A 108 11.36 -9.92 28.97
N GLU A 109 11.12 -11.23 29.10
CA GLU A 109 11.66 -12.26 28.20
C GLU A 109 10.98 -12.29 26.83
N VAL A 110 9.66 -12.06 26.81
CA VAL A 110 8.83 -12.00 25.60
C VAL A 110 7.98 -10.75 25.69
N ASN A 111 8.40 -9.69 25.00
CA ASN A 111 7.72 -8.40 24.99
C ASN A 111 6.75 -8.23 23.81
N ILE A 112 5.92 -7.19 23.90
CA ILE A 112 4.84 -6.91 22.94
C ILE A 112 5.30 -6.74 21.48
N ALA A 113 6.51 -6.22 21.26
CA ALA A 113 7.04 -5.97 19.92
C ALA A 113 7.40 -7.26 19.16
N ARG A 114 7.50 -8.40 19.87
CA ARG A 114 7.82 -9.69 19.27
C ARG A 114 6.62 -10.37 18.61
N ASN A 115 5.40 -9.91 18.84
CA ASN A 115 4.17 -10.55 18.37
C ASN A 115 4.10 -12.07 18.66
N ASN A 116 4.70 -12.51 19.77
CA ASN A 116 4.80 -13.92 20.12
C ASN A 116 3.77 -14.25 21.21
N PHE A 117 2.62 -14.77 20.77
CA PHE A 117 1.45 -15.00 21.63
C PHE A 117 1.39 -16.37 22.31
N GLY A 118 2.37 -17.24 22.03
CA GLY A 118 2.46 -18.59 22.59
C GLY A 118 3.76 -18.85 23.34
N ARG A 119 4.53 -17.79 23.65
CA ARG A 119 5.90 -17.87 24.20
C ARG A 119 6.78 -18.88 23.43
N LEU A 120 6.61 -18.91 22.10
CA LEU A 120 7.20 -19.89 21.19
C LEU A 120 8.71 -19.73 21.11
N LYS A 121 9.44 -20.86 21.05
CA LYS A 121 10.90 -20.91 20.98
C LYS A 121 11.40 -21.58 19.69
N ASP A 122 12.63 -21.26 19.31
CA ASP A 122 13.38 -22.00 18.29
C ASP A 122 13.94 -23.33 18.85
N GLN A 123 14.72 -24.07 18.05
CA GLN A 123 15.27 -25.36 18.44
C GLN A 123 16.33 -25.23 19.53
N GLU A 124 16.94 -24.05 19.64
CA GLU A 124 17.96 -23.67 20.60
C GLU A 124 17.37 -23.13 21.92
N GLY A 125 16.04 -22.98 22.01
CA GLY A 125 15.34 -22.52 23.20
C GLY A 125 15.19 -20.99 23.32
N ASN A 126 15.53 -20.22 22.28
CA ASN A 126 15.35 -18.77 22.25
C ASN A 126 13.93 -18.39 21.82
N TYR A 127 13.36 -17.36 22.45
CA TYR A 127 12.05 -16.86 22.09
C TYR A 127 12.01 -16.24 20.68
N LEU A 128 11.03 -16.69 19.88
CA LEU A 128 10.81 -16.23 18.52
C LEU A 128 10.19 -14.81 18.48
N SER A 129 10.34 -14.14 17.34
CA SER A 129 9.70 -12.87 17.03
C SER A 129 9.07 -12.92 15.63
N PHE A 130 7.88 -12.37 15.47
CA PHE A 130 7.09 -12.43 14.24
C PHE A 130 6.87 -11.03 13.68
N ARG A 131 6.92 -10.90 12.35
CA ARG A 131 6.88 -9.59 11.69
C ARG A 131 5.52 -8.92 11.83
N THR A 132 4.45 -9.71 11.91
CA THR A 132 3.07 -9.23 12.01
C THR A 132 2.29 -9.98 13.09
N LEU A 133 1.19 -9.36 13.56
CA LEU A 133 0.23 -10.01 14.45
C LEU A 133 -0.32 -11.33 13.85
N GLU A 134 -0.59 -11.32 12.54
CA GLU A 134 -1.10 -12.49 11.83
C GLU A 134 -0.12 -13.66 11.82
N GLU A 135 1.17 -13.39 11.56
CA GLU A 135 2.22 -14.43 11.60
C GLU A 135 2.35 -15.03 12.99
N GLY A 136 2.35 -14.20 14.04
CA GLY A 136 2.45 -14.65 15.43
C GLY A 136 1.27 -15.49 15.88
N ILE A 137 0.05 -15.04 15.55
CA ILE A 137 -1.19 -15.77 15.84
C ILE A 137 -1.20 -17.11 15.08
N ARG A 138 -0.83 -17.12 13.79
CA ARG A 138 -0.75 -18.34 12.99
C ARG A 138 0.28 -19.31 13.54
N ALA A 139 1.46 -18.85 13.92
CA ALA A 139 2.50 -19.68 14.53
C ALA A 139 2.00 -20.37 15.80
N ASN A 140 1.29 -19.63 16.67
CA ASN A 140 0.71 -20.18 17.89
C ASN A 140 -0.33 -21.27 17.59
N ILE A 141 -1.25 -20.99 16.67
CA ILE A 141 -2.33 -21.92 16.28
C ILE A 141 -1.79 -23.17 15.59
N GLN A 142 -0.79 -23.03 14.72
CA GLN A 142 -0.18 -24.18 14.05
C GLN A 142 0.51 -25.11 15.05
N LEU A 143 1.25 -24.56 16.02
CA LEU A 143 1.85 -25.39 17.06
C LEU A 143 0.76 -26.09 17.89
N LEU A 144 -0.30 -25.37 18.27
CA LEU A 144 -1.42 -25.94 19.03
C LEU A 144 -2.10 -27.08 18.25
N LYS A 145 -2.26 -26.95 16.93
CA LYS A 145 -2.73 -28.02 16.05
C LYS A 145 -1.79 -29.22 16.02
N GLY A 146 -0.47 -29.01 16.00
CA GLY A 146 0.49 -30.10 16.02
C GLY A 146 0.36 -30.97 17.26
N TYR A 147 0.06 -30.35 18.41
CA TYR A 147 -0.27 -31.06 19.65
C TYR A 147 -1.65 -31.72 19.59
N ALA A 148 -2.67 -31.05 19.04
CA ALA A 148 -4.06 -31.49 19.11
C ALA A 148 -4.54 -32.44 18.00
N SER A 149 -3.85 -32.51 16.87
CA SER A 149 -4.27 -33.30 15.72
C SER A 149 -3.11 -33.89 14.94
N ALA A 150 -3.30 -35.09 14.39
CA ALA A 150 -2.40 -35.69 13.42
C ALA A 150 -2.60 -35.16 11.99
N GLU A 151 -3.66 -34.39 11.74
CA GLU A 151 -3.97 -33.83 10.43
C GLU A 151 -2.90 -32.79 10.00
N PRO A 152 -2.56 -32.73 8.70
CA PRO A 152 -1.59 -31.77 8.19
C PRO A 152 -2.08 -30.32 8.36
N LEU A 153 -1.14 -29.37 8.38
CA LEU A 153 -1.48 -27.95 8.37
C LEU A 153 -2.22 -27.58 7.07
N ASN A 154 -3.24 -26.74 7.20
CA ASN A 154 -4.02 -26.25 6.07
C ASN A 154 -3.43 -24.97 5.46
N LYS A 155 -2.61 -24.24 6.23
CA LYS A 155 -1.83 -23.09 5.77
C LYS A 155 -0.34 -23.39 5.74
N GLU A 156 0.40 -22.52 5.08
CA GLU A 156 1.87 -22.55 5.06
C GLU A 156 2.42 -22.48 6.50
N LYS A 157 3.32 -23.42 6.80
CA LYS A 157 3.97 -23.55 8.12
C LYS A 157 4.85 -22.34 8.43
N ILE A 158 4.67 -21.74 9.61
CA ILE A 158 5.44 -20.57 10.06
C ILE A 158 6.71 -20.94 10.82
N ILE A 159 6.64 -21.92 11.74
CA ILE A 159 7.77 -22.25 12.62
C ILE A 159 8.30 -23.67 12.36
N PRO A 160 9.63 -23.87 12.28
CA PRO A 160 10.23 -25.21 12.12
C PRO A 160 9.95 -26.16 13.31
N THR A 161 9.78 -25.63 14.52
CA THR A 161 9.51 -26.43 15.73
C THR A 161 8.19 -27.20 15.67
N TYR A 162 7.26 -26.83 14.79
CA TYR A 162 6.08 -27.64 14.49
C TYR A 162 6.43 -29.07 14.03
N ASP A 163 7.50 -29.24 13.26
CA ASP A 163 7.91 -30.55 12.76
C ASP A 163 8.48 -31.45 13.86
N LEU A 164 8.95 -30.86 14.97
CA LEU A 164 9.52 -31.58 16.10
C LEU A 164 8.47 -32.29 16.95
N ILE A 165 7.19 -31.90 16.84
CA ILE A 165 6.10 -32.62 17.50
C ILE A 165 5.92 -33.96 16.80
N ASN A 166 6.36 -35.03 17.47
CA ASN A 166 6.26 -36.40 16.98
C ASN A 166 6.04 -37.39 18.14
N PRO A 167 4.94 -38.17 18.15
CA PRO A 167 3.84 -38.12 17.19
C PRO A 167 3.02 -36.81 17.33
N LYS A 168 2.32 -36.41 16.25
CA LYS A 168 1.34 -35.32 16.29
C LYS A 168 0.01 -35.82 16.87
N GLY A 169 -0.80 -34.92 17.43
CA GLY A 169 -2.08 -35.26 18.03
C GLY A 169 -2.00 -35.93 19.41
N ILE A 170 -0.92 -35.67 20.15
CA ILE A 170 -0.67 -36.23 21.50
C ILE A 170 -1.54 -35.61 22.61
N VAL A 171 -2.07 -34.41 22.39
CA VAL A 171 -2.77 -33.60 23.41
C VAL A 171 -4.09 -33.15 22.82
N VAL A 172 -5.11 -34.00 22.93
CA VAL A 172 -6.42 -33.78 22.29
C VAL A 172 -7.27 -32.76 23.06
N ASN A 173 -7.08 -32.66 24.38
CA ASN A 173 -7.89 -31.85 25.28
C ASN A 173 -7.09 -30.73 25.94
N VAL A 174 -7.76 -29.64 26.33
CA VAL A 174 -7.15 -28.48 26.99
C VAL A 174 -6.51 -28.86 28.32
N GLU A 175 -7.15 -29.76 29.07
CA GLU A 175 -6.67 -30.28 30.35
C GLU A 175 -5.27 -30.87 30.25
N ASP A 176 -4.94 -31.44 29.09
CA ASP A 176 -3.71 -32.18 28.84
C ASP A 176 -2.56 -31.26 28.36
N LEU A 177 -2.77 -29.94 28.22
CA LEU A 177 -1.72 -29.00 27.79
C LEU A 177 -0.64 -28.74 28.87
N GLY A 178 -0.92 -29.02 30.14
CA GLY A 178 0.06 -28.91 31.23
C GLY A 178 1.03 -30.11 31.30
N ASN A 179 1.82 -30.16 32.39
CA ASN A 179 2.69 -31.30 32.72
C ASN A 179 3.74 -31.66 31.65
N GLY A 180 4.35 -30.65 31.02
CA GLY A 180 5.46 -30.83 30.07
C GLY A 180 5.03 -31.07 28.63
N ASN A 181 3.72 -31.02 28.34
CA ASN A 181 3.20 -31.10 26.97
C ASN A 181 3.35 -29.77 26.23
N TRP A 182 2.54 -28.77 26.56
CA TRP A 182 2.70 -27.40 26.08
C TRP A 182 3.43 -26.52 27.12
N SER A 183 3.11 -26.73 28.39
CA SER A 183 3.69 -26.01 29.52
C SER A 183 4.13 -26.98 30.61
N GLU A 184 5.25 -26.68 31.28
CA GLU A 184 5.72 -27.39 32.49
C GLU A 184 4.78 -27.17 33.69
N ASP A 185 3.92 -26.14 33.63
CA ASP A 185 2.95 -25.85 34.67
C ASP A 185 1.79 -26.87 34.64
N SER A 186 1.66 -27.64 35.72
CA SER A 186 0.60 -28.64 35.88
C SER A 186 -0.81 -28.04 35.89
N GLU A 187 -0.96 -26.76 36.23
CA GLU A 187 -2.25 -26.06 36.25
C GLU A 187 -2.55 -25.31 34.94
N TYR A 188 -1.69 -25.40 33.94
CA TYR A 188 -1.81 -24.62 32.70
C TYR A 188 -3.16 -24.84 31.98
N GLY A 189 -3.57 -26.10 31.80
CA GLY A 189 -4.87 -26.43 31.21
C GLY A 189 -6.04 -25.84 32.02
N GLU A 190 -5.96 -25.88 33.35
CA GLU A 190 -6.99 -25.33 34.23
C GLU A 190 -7.10 -23.80 34.12
N LYS A 191 -5.98 -23.10 33.95
CA LYS A 191 -5.98 -21.64 33.71
C LYS A 191 -6.75 -21.28 32.43
N ILE A 192 -6.55 -22.03 31.35
CA ILE A 192 -7.31 -21.85 30.10
C ILE A 192 -8.80 -22.13 30.34
N LYS A 193 -9.13 -23.22 31.05
CA LYS A 193 -10.52 -23.57 31.38
C LYS A 193 -11.24 -22.51 32.19
N ILE A 194 -10.56 -21.86 33.14
CA ILE A 194 -11.13 -20.76 33.92
C ILE A 194 -11.56 -19.60 33.01
N HIS A 195 -10.75 -19.24 32.01
CA HIS A 195 -11.14 -18.22 31.03
C HIS A 195 -12.34 -18.69 30.19
N LEU A 196 -12.30 -19.92 29.68
CA LEU A 196 -13.39 -20.49 28.89
C LEU A 196 -14.72 -20.53 29.65
N GLN A 197 -14.71 -20.97 30.91
CA GLN A 197 -15.90 -21.03 31.75
C GLN A 197 -16.49 -19.64 31.98
N LYS A 198 -15.65 -18.62 32.22
CA LYS A 198 -16.12 -17.24 32.38
C LYS A 198 -16.73 -16.69 31.09
N ILE A 199 -16.13 -16.99 29.94
CA ILE A 199 -16.66 -16.61 28.62
C ILE A 199 -18.00 -17.30 28.36
N ILE A 200 -18.10 -18.61 28.60
CA ILE A 200 -19.35 -19.39 28.45
C ILE A 200 -20.44 -18.85 29.37
N ASN A 201 -20.12 -18.57 30.63
CA ASN A 201 -21.07 -18.00 31.59
C ASN A 201 -21.57 -16.63 31.15
N MET A 202 -20.69 -15.76 30.66
CA MET A 202 -21.06 -14.44 30.14
C MET A 202 -22.05 -14.55 28.98
N GLN A 203 -21.80 -15.43 28.03
CA GLN A 203 -22.73 -15.68 26.92
C GLN A 203 -24.06 -16.27 27.39
N THR A 204 -24.00 -17.24 28.30
CA THR A 204 -25.21 -17.89 28.84
C THR A 204 -26.12 -16.86 29.53
N MET A 205 -25.52 -15.94 30.30
CA MET A 205 -26.27 -14.87 30.96
C MET A 205 -26.88 -13.88 29.95
N GLU A 206 -26.12 -13.44 28.93
CA GLU A 206 -26.64 -12.55 27.87
C GLU A 206 -27.79 -13.21 27.09
N GLN A 207 -27.68 -14.51 26.79
CA GLN A 207 -28.74 -15.29 26.12
C GLN A 207 -29.95 -15.50 27.02
N MET A 208 -29.78 -15.73 28.32
CA MET A 208 -30.88 -15.81 29.29
C MET A 208 -31.60 -14.47 29.42
N GLU A 209 -30.87 -13.36 29.55
CA GLU A 209 -31.45 -12.01 29.62
C GLU A 209 -32.26 -11.70 28.36
N THR A 210 -31.70 -11.97 27.17
CA THR A 210 -32.40 -11.78 25.89
C THR A 210 -33.65 -12.67 25.79
N LYS A 211 -33.57 -13.94 26.22
CA LYS A 211 -34.71 -14.85 26.19
C LYS A 211 -35.81 -14.45 27.18
N LEU A 212 -35.44 -13.97 28.38
CA LEU A 212 -36.36 -13.42 29.37
C LEU A 212 -37.04 -12.15 28.86
N GLU A 213 -36.32 -11.26 28.16
CA GLU A 213 -36.89 -10.07 27.53
C GLU A 213 -37.90 -10.44 26.43
N VAL A 214 -37.57 -11.42 25.58
CA VAL A 214 -38.47 -11.91 24.52
C VAL A 214 -39.71 -12.64 25.09
N GLU A 215 -39.56 -13.43 26.17
CA GLU A 215 -40.70 -14.07 26.84
C GLU A 215 -41.60 -13.05 27.56
N LEU A 216 -41.02 -12.00 28.15
CA LEU A 216 -41.76 -10.89 28.77
C LEU A 216 -42.49 -10.02 27.72
N GLU A 217 -41.93 -9.85 26.52
CA GLU A 217 -42.62 -9.22 25.39
C GLU A 217 -43.73 -10.12 24.81
N GLY A 218 -43.50 -11.43 24.73
CA GLY A 218 -44.50 -12.42 24.27
C GLY A 218 -45.72 -12.54 25.20
N ILE A 219 -45.53 -12.45 26.52
CA ILE A 219 -46.62 -12.41 27.51
C ILE A 219 -47.43 -11.11 27.40
N ASN A 220 -46.79 -9.99 27.05
CA ASN A 220 -47.49 -8.72 26.82
C ASN A 220 -48.25 -8.66 25.48
N GLN A 221 -48.02 -9.60 24.56
CA GLN A 221 -48.72 -9.68 23.27
C GLN A 221 -49.82 -10.77 23.20
N THR A 222 -50.01 -11.60 24.22
CA THR A 222 -51.08 -12.64 24.26
C THR A 222 -52.22 -12.37 25.25
N VAL A 223 -52.49 -11.11 25.59
CA VAL A 223 -53.75 -10.73 26.24
C VAL A 223 -54.36 -9.52 25.52
N ASN A 224 -55.16 -9.81 24.49
CA ASN A 224 -56.20 -8.88 24.03
C ASN A 224 -57.53 -9.64 23.94
N VAL A 225 -58.39 -9.32 24.91
CA VAL A 225 -59.87 -9.32 24.92
C VAL A 225 -60.58 -10.37 24.05
N ASP A 226 -61.15 -11.41 24.70
CA ASP A 226 -62.60 -11.60 24.66
C ASP A 226 -63.12 -12.58 25.72
N SER A 227 -64.37 -12.37 26.12
CA SER A 227 -65.18 -13.10 27.10
C SER A 227 -64.95 -12.77 28.59
N LYS A 228 -65.79 -11.88 29.12
CA LYS A 228 -66.50 -12.08 30.40
C LYS A 228 -67.57 -11.02 30.61
N ASN A 229 -68.75 -11.31 30.08
CA ASN A 229 -70.00 -10.75 30.57
C ASN A 229 -70.84 -11.93 31.09
N GLN A 230 -70.77 -12.23 32.38
CA GLN A 230 -71.85 -12.87 33.15
C GLN A 230 -71.47 -13.11 34.62
N ILE A 231 -72.44 -12.78 35.49
CA ILE A 231 -72.61 -13.17 36.90
C ILE A 231 -71.86 -12.32 37.94
N ALA A 232 -72.59 -11.39 38.59
CA ALA A 232 -73.04 -11.57 39.98
C ALA A 232 -73.86 -10.35 40.45
N GLN A 233 -75.16 -10.56 40.63
CA GLN A 233 -76.03 -9.71 41.44
C GLN A 233 -76.12 -10.30 42.86
N ASN A 234 -76.24 -9.41 43.85
CA ASN A 234 -77.07 -9.47 45.06
C ASN A 234 -76.39 -9.32 46.45
N ILE A 235 -77.11 -8.51 47.25
CA ILE A 235 -77.23 -8.39 48.72
C ILE A 235 -76.15 -7.58 49.47
N TYR A 236 -76.44 -6.34 49.90
CA TYR A 236 -77.19 -6.02 51.13
C TYR A 236 -77.53 -4.51 51.21
N THR A 237 -78.78 -4.23 51.61
CA THR A 237 -79.39 -2.93 51.91
C THR A 237 -79.44 -2.67 53.42
N SER A 238 -79.86 -1.43 53.76
CA SER A 238 -80.35 -0.90 55.06
C SER A 238 -79.30 -0.17 55.91
N THR A 239 -79.53 1.00 56.54
CA THR A 239 -80.78 1.71 56.89
C THR A 239 -80.49 3.14 57.42
N ASN A 240 -81.48 4.03 57.21
CA ASN A 240 -82.03 5.09 58.09
C ASN A 240 -81.30 6.43 58.42
N ASN A 241 -81.96 7.54 58.00
CA ASN A 241 -82.69 8.57 58.78
C ASN A 241 -82.02 9.11 60.08
N GLU A 242 -82.03 10.39 60.46
CA GLU A 242 -82.78 11.60 60.06
C GLU A 242 -82.25 12.84 60.84
N ILE A 243 -82.72 14.03 60.44
CA ILE A 243 -82.94 15.29 61.21
C ILE A 243 -81.87 16.41 61.19
N LEU A 244 -82.41 17.57 60.79
CA LEU A 244 -81.87 18.92 60.64
C LEU A 244 -81.53 19.64 61.96
N THR A 245 -80.58 20.58 61.90
CA THR A 245 -80.76 21.96 62.42
C THR A 245 -79.89 22.97 61.66
N THR A 246 -80.50 24.12 61.36
CA THR A 246 -80.08 25.28 60.55
C THR A 246 -79.03 26.17 61.21
N THR A 247 -78.06 26.76 60.46
CA THR A 247 -77.94 28.23 60.19
C THR A 247 -76.76 28.62 59.28
N SER A 248 -76.97 29.72 58.53
CA SER A 248 -76.05 30.50 57.67
C SER A 248 -75.77 29.97 56.26
N VAL A 249 -76.45 30.57 55.27
CA VAL A 249 -76.16 30.39 53.85
C VAL A 249 -74.84 31.12 53.54
N SER A 250 -73.74 30.39 53.65
CA SER A 250 -72.51 30.69 52.91
C SER A 250 -72.77 30.39 51.44
N GLN A 251 -72.57 31.34 50.52
CA GLN A 251 -72.43 30.96 49.11
C GLN A 251 -71.28 29.94 49.03
N PRO A 252 -71.53 28.70 48.58
CA PRO A 252 -70.46 27.73 48.49
C PRO A 252 -69.40 28.26 47.51
N VAL A 253 -68.14 28.24 47.94
CA VAL A 253 -67.03 28.56 47.04
C VAL A 253 -67.02 27.50 45.94
N GLU A 254 -67.12 27.93 44.68
CA GLU A 254 -67.24 27.01 43.55
C GLU A 254 -66.24 27.37 42.46
N VAL A 255 -65.56 26.37 41.91
CA VAL A 255 -64.73 26.55 40.70
C VAL A 255 -65.65 26.56 39.48
N LYS A 256 -65.79 27.70 38.81
CA LYS A 256 -66.61 27.84 37.59
C LYS A 256 -65.86 27.43 36.34
N THR A 257 -64.57 27.77 36.24
CA THR A 257 -63.74 27.40 35.08
C THR A 257 -62.32 27.02 35.49
N LEU A 258 -61.72 26.11 34.73
CA LEU A 258 -60.28 25.85 34.69
C LEU A 258 -59.86 25.76 33.23
N THR A 259 -59.20 26.81 32.75
CA THR A 259 -58.76 26.97 31.37
C THR A 259 -57.24 26.78 31.29
N ILE A 260 -56.80 25.97 30.34
CA ILE A 260 -55.38 25.72 30.05
C ILE A 260 -55.17 26.12 28.59
N ASP A 261 -54.41 27.19 28.36
CA ASP A 261 -54.04 27.65 27.02
C ASP A 261 -52.58 27.27 26.74
N GLY A 262 -52.32 26.50 25.69
CA GLY A 262 -50.98 26.05 25.33
C GLY A 262 -51.01 25.14 24.10
N THR A 263 -49.84 24.76 23.58
CA THR A 263 -49.75 23.95 22.36
C THR A 263 -50.03 22.46 22.60
N GLY A 264 -50.08 22.01 23.86
CA GLY A 264 -50.24 20.58 24.18
C GLY A 264 -48.93 19.78 24.06
N TYR A 265 -47.81 20.44 23.80
CA TYR A 265 -46.50 19.80 23.58
C TYR A 265 -45.50 20.19 24.66
N VAL A 266 -44.54 19.32 24.93
CA VAL A 266 -43.41 19.61 25.81
C VAL A 266 -42.62 20.85 25.37
N GLY A 267 -42.00 21.55 26.32
CA GLY A 267 -41.13 22.71 26.05
C GLY A 267 -41.86 24.00 25.65
N SER A 268 -43.20 23.97 25.61
CA SER A 268 -44.07 25.13 25.36
C SER A 268 -44.79 25.58 26.62
N SER A 269 -44.98 26.89 26.78
CA SER A 269 -45.66 27.46 27.96
C SER A 269 -47.17 27.18 27.92
N HIS A 270 -47.68 26.60 29.01
CA HIS A 270 -49.10 26.34 29.25
C HIS A 270 -49.61 27.32 30.31
N ARG A 271 -50.53 28.22 29.94
CA ARG A 271 -51.11 29.22 30.84
C ARG A 271 -52.40 28.72 31.45
N ILE A 272 -52.41 28.64 32.78
CA ILE A 272 -53.49 28.07 33.58
C ILE A 272 -54.25 29.21 34.24
N ARG A 273 -55.56 29.26 34.02
CA ARG A 273 -56.46 30.26 34.60
C ARG A 273 -57.65 29.56 35.21
N SER A 274 -58.17 30.11 36.29
CA SER A 274 -59.41 29.66 36.89
C SER A 274 -60.25 30.86 37.29
N TYR A 275 -61.56 30.68 37.24
CA TYR A 275 -62.53 31.59 37.80
C TYR A 275 -63.44 30.80 38.73
N GLY A 276 -63.74 31.35 39.91
CA GLY A 276 -64.70 30.78 40.83
C GLY A 276 -65.46 31.85 41.60
N THR A 277 -66.56 31.44 42.23
CA THR A 277 -67.44 32.30 43.02
C THR A 277 -67.07 32.22 44.49
N SER A 278 -66.96 33.36 45.16
CA SER A 278 -66.71 33.47 46.60
C SER A 278 -67.30 34.80 47.10
N LEU A 279 -67.75 34.82 48.37
CA LEU A 279 -68.39 35.97 48.98
C LEU A 279 -67.39 37.11 49.27
N ASN A 280 -66.16 36.79 49.69
CA ASN A 280 -65.16 37.79 50.07
C ASN A 280 -64.00 37.93 49.07
N GLY A 281 -64.01 37.18 47.98
CA GLY A 281 -62.94 37.15 46.98
C GLY A 281 -62.24 35.80 46.95
N ALA A 282 -61.96 35.30 45.74
CA ALA A 282 -61.35 34.00 45.52
C ALA A 282 -59.83 34.10 45.39
N LEU A 283 -59.11 33.25 46.12
CA LEU A 283 -57.69 32.97 45.94
C LEU A 283 -57.51 31.60 45.29
N TYR A 284 -56.57 31.50 44.35
CA TYR A 284 -56.29 30.30 43.57
C TYR A 284 -54.87 29.80 43.84
N GLN A 285 -54.74 28.51 44.14
CA GLN A 285 -53.48 27.80 44.25
C GLN A 285 -53.45 26.73 43.14
N PHE A 286 -52.38 26.69 42.35
CA PHE A 286 -52.28 25.82 41.17
C PHE A 286 -51.30 24.68 41.39
N TRP A 287 -51.70 23.50 40.92
CA TRP A 287 -51.00 22.24 41.12
C TRP A 287 -50.88 21.48 39.80
N ILE A 288 -49.78 20.74 39.64
CA ILE A 288 -49.59 19.77 38.58
C ILE A 288 -49.29 18.42 39.20
N LYS A 289 -50.06 17.39 38.81
CA LYS A 289 -49.70 16.00 39.07
C LYS A 289 -49.12 15.39 37.82
N ASP A 290 -47.89 14.90 37.90
CA ASP A 290 -47.38 13.96 36.92
C ASP A 290 -47.94 12.57 37.26
N LEU A 291 -48.75 12.00 36.35
CA LEU A 291 -49.39 10.70 36.58
C LEU A 291 -48.43 9.52 36.42
N SER A 292 -47.28 9.71 35.77
CA SER A 292 -46.26 8.67 35.63
C SER A 292 -45.51 8.42 36.94
N THR A 293 -45.17 9.51 37.64
CA THR A 293 -44.52 9.47 38.96
C THR A 293 -45.50 9.53 40.12
N ASN A 294 -46.79 9.75 39.81
CA ASN A 294 -47.87 9.98 40.76
C ASN A 294 -47.60 11.14 41.75
N LYS A 295 -46.74 12.09 41.36
CA LYS A 295 -46.23 13.18 42.22
C LYS A 295 -46.95 14.50 41.94
N TRP A 296 -47.43 15.14 43.01
CA TRP A 296 -47.97 16.50 42.96
C TRP A 296 -46.87 17.55 43.15
N THR A 297 -46.94 18.63 42.37
CA THR A 297 -46.09 19.81 42.47
C THR A 297 -46.96 21.05 42.52
N MET A 298 -46.80 21.88 43.55
CA MET A 298 -47.42 23.21 43.61
C MET A 298 -46.64 24.14 42.70
N ILE A 299 -47.29 24.70 41.69
CA ILE A 299 -46.65 25.60 40.72
C ILE A 299 -46.92 27.07 41.05
N GLN A 300 -47.95 27.36 41.84
CA GLN A 300 -48.21 28.68 42.39
C GLN A 300 -49.07 28.58 43.65
N ASP A 301 -48.69 29.29 44.71
CA ASP A 301 -49.48 29.40 45.94
C ASP A 301 -50.66 30.38 45.78
N TYR A 302 -51.57 30.44 46.75
CA TYR A 302 -52.80 31.23 46.73
C TYR A 302 -52.59 32.68 46.27
N SER A 303 -53.15 33.02 45.10
CA SER A 303 -53.10 34.37 44.52
C SER A 303 -54.37 34.69 43.73
N LYS A 304 -54.53 35.94 43.29
CA LYS A 304 -55.59 36.37 42.37
C LYS A 304 -55.24 36.19 40.89
N SER A 305 -54.06 35.64 40.59
CA SER A 305 -53.44 35.68 39.27
C SER A 305 -53.38 34.31 38.59
N SER A 306 -53.08 34.31 37.30
CA SER A 306 -52.82 33.09 36.52
C SER A 306 -51.37 32.65 36.62
N VAL A 307 -51.09 31.36 36.34
CA VAL A 307 -49.74 30.79 36.30
C VAL A 307 -49.40 30.28 34.89
N ALA A 308 -48.12 30.26 34.55
CA ALA A 308 -47.59 29.54 33.40
C ALA A 308 -46.74 28.35 33.86
N TRP A 309 -46.88 27.22 33.20
CA TRP A 309 -46.09 26.02 33.45
C TRP A 309 -45.55 25.44 32.14
N ILE A 310 -44.31 24.95 32.13
CA ILE A 310 -43.70 24.34 30.95
C ILE A 310 -43.50 22.84 31.25
N PRO A 311 -44.26 21.93 30.61
CA PRO A 311 -44.02 20.50 30.74
C PRO A 311 -42.67 20.12 30.14
N ALA A 312 -41.85 19.41 30.92
CA ALA A 312 -40.53 18.96 30.49
C ALA A 312 -40.54 17.58 29.81
N ILE A 313 -41.59 16.78 30.05
CA ILE A 313 -41.67 15.36 29.62
C ILE A 313 -43.09 15.10 29.08
N PRO A 314 -43.26 14.36 27.96
CA PRO A 314 -44.58 14.01 27.46
C PRO A 314 -45.26 13.02 28.41
N GLY A 315 -46.58 13.03 28.46
CA GLY A 315 -47.34 12.13 29.33
C GLY A 315 -48.66 12.73 29.80
N LYS A 316 -49.33 12.02 30.69
CA LYS A 316 -50.59 12.45 31.28
C LYS A 316 -50.34 13.25 32.56
N TYR A 317 -50.99 14.40 32.67
CA TYR A 317 -50.89 15.27 33.84
C TYR A 317 -52.27 15.66 34.34
N LEU A 318 -52.43 15.80 35.67
CA LEU A 318 -53.58 16.51 36.24
C LEU A 318 -53.20 17.96 36.49
N TYR A 319 -53.88 18.86 35.79
CA TYR A 319 -53.84 20.29 36.06
C TYR A 319 -54.88 20.59 37.11
N GLY A 320 -54.44 21.10 38.25
CA GLY A 320 -55.27 21.34 39.41
C GLY A 320 -55.34 22.80 39.81
N VAL A 321 -56.52 23.21 40.26
CA VAL A 321 -56.70 24.46 40.99
C VAL A 321 -57.42 24.15 42.30
N HIS A 322 -56.89 24.68 43.39
CA HIS A 322 -57.58 24.80 44.67
C HIS A 322 -58.05 26.24 44.80
N ILE A 323 -59.30 26.44 45.19
CA ILE A 323 -59.89 27.75 45.43
C ILE A 323 -60.25 27.88 46.90
N LYS A 324 -60.04 29.07 47.46
CA LYS A 324 -60.57 29.44 48.77
C LYS A 324 -61.08 30.87 48.80
N ASP A 325 -62.07 31.11 49.63
CA ASP A 325 -62.49 32.44 50.05
C ASP A 325 -61.35 33.11 50.83
N GLU A 326 -61.13 34.39 50.60
CA GLU A 326 -60.08 35.17 51.27
C GLU A 326 -60.12 35.11 52.80
N LYS A 327 -61.30 34.89 53.39
CA LYS A 327 -61.46 34.79 54.86
C LYS A 327 -61.53 33.36 55.38
N SER A 328 -61.52 32.35 54.51
CA SER A 328 -61.59 30.95 54.93
C SER A 328 -60.38 30.55 55.77
N GLN A 329 -60.64 29.82 56.86
CA GLN A 329 -59.61 29.21 57.71
C GLN A 329 -59.28 27.78 57.26
N GLU A 330 -60.03 27.26 56.28
CA GLU A 330 -59.79 25.94 55.70
C GLU A 330 -58.59 25.96 54.75
N LYS A 331 -58.00 24.78 54.53
CA LYS A 331 -56.86 24.63 53.60
C LYS A 331 -57.26 24.95 52.15
N LEU A 332 -58.48 24.59 51.76
CA LEU A 332 -59.14 24.93 50.49
C LEU A 332 -60.66 24.79 50.69
N ASP A 333 -61.45 25.54 49.92
CA ASP A 333 -62.91 25.45 49.98
C ASP A 333 -63.50 24.64 48.81
N ALA A 334 -62.86 24.66 47.64
CA ALA A 334 -63.17 23.78 46.53
C ALA A 334 -61.93 23.49 45.66
N HIS A 335 -62.03 22.50 44.77
CA HIS A 335 -60.97 22.18 43.82
C HIS A 335 -61.52 21.66 42.50
N LEU A 336 -60.71 21.75 41.46
CA LEU A 336 -60.97 21.11 40.18
C LEU A 336 -59.67 20.57 39.59
N TYR A 337 -59.72 19.34 39.08
CA TYR A 337 -58.61 18.71 38.37
C TYR A 337 -59.04 18.37 36.94
N LYS A 338 -58.16 18.64 35.98
CA LYS A 338 -58.36 18.29 34.58
C LYS A 338 -57.17 17.48 34.08
N GLU A 339 -57.44 16.28 33.56
CA GLU A 339 -56.42 15.48 32.87
C GLU A 339 -56.09 16.13 31.52
N ILE A 340 -54.81 16.33 31.26
CA ILE A 340 -54.26 16.83 30.01
C ILE A 340 -53.16 15.87 29.56
N ILE A 341 -53.19 15.48 28.28
CA ILE A 341 -52.12 14.72 27.64
C ILE A 341 -51.15 15.72 27.03
N ILE A 342 -49.87 15.59 27.38
CA ILE A 342 -48.77 16.34 26.78
C ILE A 342 -48.06 15.43 25.80
N GLU A 343 -47.95 15.85 24.55
CA GLU A 343 -47.29 15.10 23.49
C GLU A 343 -45.85 15.58 23.24
N GLY A 344 -45.02 14.73 22.61
CA GLY A 344 -43.74 15.15 22.06
C GLY A 344 -43.94 16.08 20.85
N VAL A 345 -42.99 16.98 20.57
CA VAL A 345 -43.12 17.90 19.43
C VAL A 345 -43.11 17.10 18.12
N PRO A 346 -44.13 17.24 17.25
CA PRO A 346 -44.19 16.50 15.99
C PRO A 346 -42.97 16.81 15.12
N THR A 347 -42.18 15.77 14.84
CA THR A 347 -40.93 15.87 14.09
C THR A 347 -40.95 14.87 12.92
N GLU A 348 -40.58 15.31 11.72
CA GLU A 348 -40.56 14.46 10.52
C GLU A 348 -39.25 14.60 9.73
N VAL A 349 -38.73 13.50 9.19
CA VAL A 349 -37.64 13.51 8.20
C VAL A 349 -38.26 13.50 6.80
N ARG A 350 -37.96 14.51 5.99
CA ARG A 350 -38.49 14.66 4.62
C ARG A 350 -37.56 14.08 3.57
N THR A 351 -36.24 14.28 3.72
CA THR A 351 -35.26 13.83 2.73
C THR A 351 -33.97 13.35 3.38
N LEU A 352 -33.28 12.43 2.71
CA LEU A 352 -31.89 12.06 2.98
C LEU A 352 -31.18 11.90 1.63
N THR A 353 -30.22 12.81 1.37
CA THR A 353 -29.48 12.88 0.12
C THR A 353 -28.00 12.61 0.38
N ILE A 354 -27.39 11.79 -0.47
CA ILE A 354 -25.97 11.44 -0.43
C ILE A 354 -25.39 11.80 -1.79
N ASP A 355 -24.54 12.82 -1.83
CA ASP A 355 -23.84 13.26 -3.04
C ASP A 355 -22.38 12.82 -2.98
N GLY A 356 -21.96 11.99 -3.93
CA GLY A 356 -20.60 11.46 -4.00
C GLY A 356 -20.42 10.57 -5.25
N SER A 357 -19.18 10.21 -5.57
CA SER A 357 -18.90 9.40 -6.77
C SER A 357 -19.30 7.93 -6.61
N GLY A 358 -19.57 7.45 -5.39
CA GLY A 358 -19.89 6.05 -5.14
C GLY A 358 -18.67 5.14 -5.09
N TYR A 359 -17.46 5.70 -4.91
CA TYR A 359 -16.21 4.95 -4.87
C TYR A 359 -15.48 5.16 -3.54
N THR A 360 -14.67 4.18 -3.15
CA THR A 360 -13.78 4.31 -1.99
C THR A 360 -12.84 5.51 -2.11
N GLY A 361 -12.61 6.21 -1.00
CA GLY A 361 -11.70 7.35 -0.92
C GLY A 361 -12.23 8.65 -1.54
N SER A 362 -13.51 8.71 -1.91
CA SER A 362 -14.16 9.95 -2.37
C SER A 362 -15.05 10.57 -1.29
N ASN A 363 -15.28 11.88 -1.39
CA ASN A 363 -16.13 12.60 -0.44
C ASN A 363 -17.60 12.32 -0.73
N HIS A 364 -18.31 11.80 0.26
CA HIS A 364 -19.76 11.61 0.25
C HIS A 364 -20.40 12.63 1.19
N ARG A 365 -21.10 13.63 0.63
CA ARG A 365 -21.80 14.66 1.40
C ARG A 365 -23.21 14.19 1.73
N ILE A 366 -23.54 14.17 3.01
CA ILE A 366 -24.83 13.70 3.53
C ILE A 366 -25.65 14.92 3.97
N ARG A 367 -26.83 15.09 3.39
CA ARG A 367 -27.78 16.16 3.74
C ARG A 367 -29.14 15.56 4.07
N SER A 368 -29.86 16.23 4.95
CA SER A 368 -31.23 15.89 5.30
C SER A 368 -32.05 17.16 5.45
N TYR A 369 -33.34 17.05 5.18
CA TYR A 369 -34.33 18.07 5.52
C TYR A 369 -35.38 17.43 6.41
N GLY A 370 -35.72 18.12 7.48
CA GLY A 370 -36.70 17.67 8.47
C GLY A 370 -37.52 18.86 8.95
N THR A 371 -38.66 18.60 9.56
CA THR A 371 -39.59 19.63 10.03
C THR A 371 -39.92 19.43 11.51
N SER A 372 -39.84 20.52 12.28
CA SER A 372 -40.35 20.62 13.66
C SER A 372 -40.71 22.08 13.97
N ASN A 373 -41.61 22.30 14.93
CA ASN A 373 -42.08 23.63 15.33
C ASN A 373 -41.00 24.49 16.03
N ASN A 374 -39.98 23.90 16.66
CA ASN A 374 -38.89 24.65 17.29
C ASN A 374 -37.56 24.62 16.51
N GLY A 375 -37.53 24.05 15.31
CA GLY A 375 -36.29 23.78 14.57
C GLY A 375 -35.78 22.35 14.78
N VAL A 376 -34.87 21.92 13.90
CA VAL A 376 -34.41 20.53 13.81
C VAL A 376 -32.89 20.47 13.92
N LEU A 377 -32.40 19.55 14.74
CA LEU A 377 -31.00 19.16 14.80
C LEU A 377 -30.81 17.81 14.11
N TYR A 378 -29.69 17.66 13.40
CA TYR A 378 -29.33 16.48 12.63
C TYR A 378 -28.06 15.84 13.16
N GLN A 379 -28.11 14.54 13.43
CA GLN A 379 -26.96 13.70 13.73
C GLN A 379 -26.80 12.67 12.60
N PHE A 380 -25.60 12.55 12.02
CA PHE A 380 -25.37 11.71 10.84
C PHE A 380 -24.56 10.47 11.19
N TRP A 381 -24.96 9.35 10.60
CA TRP A 381 -24.40 8.03 10.86
C TRP A 381 -24.12 7.30 9.56
N VAL A 382 -23.11 6.43 9.56
CA VAL A 382 -22.91 5.41 8.52
C VAL A 382 -22.71 4.06 9.17
N LYS A 383 -23.38 3.04 8.64
CA LYS A 383 -23.15 1.63 8.97
C LYS A 383 -22.37 0.96 7.85
N ASP A 384 -21.22 0.39 8.15
CA ASP A 384 -20.59 -0.60 7.28
C ASP A 384 -21.33 -1.93 7.46
N LEU A 385 -22.00 -2.43 6.41
CA LEU A 385 -22.77 -3.67 6.51
C LEU A 385 -21.90 -4.92 6.53
N SER A 386 -20.65 -4.85 6.05
CA SER A 386 -19.72 -5.97 6.12
C SER A 386 -19.18 -6.19 7.53
N GLU A 387 -19.02 -5.12 8.30
CA GLU A 387 -18.56 -5.15 9.70
C GLU A 387 -19.73 -5.08 10.68
N ASN A 388 -20.95 -4.87 10.18
CA ASN A 388 -22.14 -4.60 10.98
C ASN A 388 -21.95 -3.44 11.99
N LYS A 389 -21.10 -2.47 11.66
CA LYS A 389 -20.61 -1.42 12.58
C LYS A 389 -21.15 -0.05 12.24
N TRP A 390 -21.75 0.63 13.21
CA TRP A 390 -22.17 2.03 13.09
C TRP A 390 -21.05 2.99 13.47
N THR A 391 -20.92 4.07 12.70
CA THR A 391 -20.01 5.18 12.96
C THR A 391 -20.81 6.48 12.95
N MET A 392 -20.73 7.26 14.03
CA MET A 392 -21.28 8.61 14.07
C MET A 392 -20.32 9.52 13.31
N ILE A 393 -20.79 10.13 12.23
CA ILE A 393 -19.98 11.02 11.39
C ILE A 393 -20.02 12.43 11.96
N GLN A 394 -21.18 12.83 12.49
CA GLN A 394 -21.39 14.15 13.04
C GLN A 394 -22.49 14.10 14.10
N ASP A 395 -22.23 14.70 15.26
CA ASP A 395 -23.24 14.88 16.29
C ASP A 395 -24.28 15.95 15.87
N TYR A 396 -25.34 16.10 16.67
CA TYR A 396 -26.46 17.00 16.44
C TYR A 396 -26.03 18.42 16.09
N SER A 397 -26.33 18.85 14.86
CA SER A 397 -26.07 20.20 14.37
C SER A 397 -27.11 20.62 13.32
N LYS A 398 -27.00 21.86 12.81
CA LYS A 398 -27.83 22.36 11.70
C LYS A 398 -27.21 22.15 10.31
N SER A 399 -26.02 21.52 10.23
CA SER A 399 -25.23 21.41 9.01
C SER A 399 -25.10 19.99 8.47
N SER A 400 -24.80 19.87 7.16
CA SER A 400 -24.49 18.60 6.48
C SER A 400 -23.19 17.97 6.96
N ALA A 401 -23.07 16.64 6.85
CA ALA A 401 -21.85 15.89 7.14
C ALA A 401 -21.11 15.43 5.86
N ILE A 402 -19.83 15.06 6.01
CA ILE A 402 -19.02 14.42 4.95
C ILE A 402 -18.45 13.11 5.49
N TRP A 403 -18.56 12.05 4.70
CA TRP A 403 -17.96 10.75 4.95
C TRP A 403 -17.06 10.34 3.79
N ILE A 404 -15.98 9.60 4.08
CA ILE A 404 -15.08 9.07 3.05
C ILE A 404 -15.00 7.55 3.29
N PRO A 405 -15.71 6.73 2.48
CA PRO A 405 -15.68 5.28 2.66
C PRO A 405 -14.30 4.74 2.27
N THR A 406 -13.69 3.93 3.14
CA THR A 406 -12.35 3.36 2.90
C THR A 406 -12.39 1.95 2.31
N LYS A 407 -13.55 1.30 2.34
CA LYS A 407 -13.77 -0.06 1.83
C LYS A 407 -14.92 -0.12 0.83
N PRO A 408 -14.83 -0.93 -0.23
CA PRO A 408 -15.96 -1.19 -1.10
C PRO A 408 -16.97 -2.10 -0.38
N GLY A 409 -18.23 -2.00 -0.76
CA GLY A 409 -19.31 -2.77 -0.15
C GLY A 409 -20.56 -1.93 0.08
N LYS A 410 -21.56 -2.52 0.75
CA LYS A 410 -22.82 -1.86 1.06
C LYS A 410 -22.74 -1.12 2.39
N TYR A 411 -23.28 0.09 2.42
CA TYR A 411 -23.34 0.92 3.62
C TYR A 411 -24.76 1.46 3.82
N LEU A 412 -25.20 1.58 5.08
CA LEU A 412 -26.38 2.38 5.42
C LEU A 412 -25.95 3.77 5.81
N TYR A 413 -26.31 4.76 5.00
CA TYR A 413 -26.20 6.17 5.37
C TYR A 413 -27.43 6.58 6.15
N GLY A 414 -27.24 7.28 7.25
CA GLY A 414 -28.29 7.56 8.21
C GLY A 414 -28.30 8.99 8.71
N VAL A 415 -29.50 9.44 9.04
CA VAL A 415 -29.72 10.67 9.79
C VAL A 415 -30.69 10.39 10.93
N HIS A 416 -30.31 10.82 12.13
CA HIS A 416 -31.22 10.97 13.27
C HIS A 416 -31.56 12.45 13.37
N ILE A 417 -32.83 12.75 13.65
CA ILE A 417 -33.28 14.12 13.88
C ILE A 417 -33.99 14.24 15.20
N LYS A 418 -33.89 15.42 15.80
CA LYS A 418 -34.69 15.82 16.95
C LYS A 418 -35.07 17.29 16.89
N ASP A 419 -36.20 17.62 17.49
CA ASP A 419 -36.58 18.98 17.84
C ASP A 419 -35.54 19.61 18.77
N GLU A 420 -35.26 20.90 18.59
CA GLU A 420 -34.27 21.63 19.39
C GLU A 420 -34.54 21.60 20.90
N LYS A 421 -35.80 21.42 21.31
CA LYS A 421 -36.21 21.36 22.73
C LYS A 421 -36.54 19.95 23.20
N SER A 422 -36.37 18.92 22.35
CA SER A 422 -36.60 17.53 22.77
C SER A 422 -35.53 17.08 23.76
N ASN A 423 -35.97 16.46 24.86
CA ASN A 423 -35.09 15.79 25.83
C ASN A 423 -34.81 14.33 25.43
N GLU A 424 -35.39 13.85 24.33
CA GLU A 424 -35.16 12.52 23.79
C GLU A 424 -33.79 12.42 23.10
N LYS A 425 -33.26 11.20 23.01
CA LYS A 425 -32.00 10.93 22.27
C LYS A 425 -32.15 11.19 20.78
N LEU A 426 -33.33 10.92 20.21
CA LEU A 426 -33.75 11.26 18.84
C LEU A 426 -35.28 11.22 18.76
N ASP A 427 -35.89 11.97 17.85
CA ASP A 427 -37.34 11.93 17.61
C ASP A 427 -37.70 11.08 16.39
N LYS A 428 -36.89 11.15 15.32
CA LYS A 428 -37.04 10.33 14.10
C LYS A 428 -35.69 9.99 13.47
N TYR A 429 -35.69 9.00 12.59
CA TYR A 429 -34.52 8.64 11.79
C TYR A 429 -34.91 8.22 10.37
N LEU A 430 -33.94 8.25 9.47
CA LEU A 430 -34.03 7.68 8.13
C LEU A 430 -32.69 7.07 7.73
N TYR A 431 -32.73 5.90 7.11
CA TYR A 431 -31.56 5.19 6.58
C TYR A 431 -31.72 4.91 5.10
N LYS A 432 -30.60 4.96 4.36
CA LYS A 432 -30.53 4.63 2.93
C LYS A 432 -29.32 3.75 2.67
N GLU A 433 -29.55 2.60 2.04
CA GLU A 433 -28.47 1.73 1.57
C GLU A 433 -27.83 2.31 0.31
N ILE A 434 -26.49 2.35 0.29
CA ILE A 434 -25.66 2.77 -0.84
C ILE A 434 -24.55 1.75 -1.02
N GLU A 435 -24.34 1.30 -2.26
CA GLU A 435 -23.20 0.46 -2.63
C GLU A 435 -22.00 1.33 -3.01
N ILE A 436 -20.85 1.08 -2.38
CA ILE A 436 -19.57 1.72 -2.65
C ILE A 436 -18.69 0.77 -3.47
N LYS A 437 -18.22 1.26 -4.62
CA LYS A 437 -17.34 0.51 -5.52
C LYS A 437 -15.88 0.72 -5.16
N GLY A 438 -15.06 -0.30 -5.39
CA GLY A 438 -13.61 -0.19 -5.25
C GLY A 438 -13.02 0.63 -6.39
N VAL A 439 -11.89 1.28 -6.13
CA VAL A 439 -11.05 1.89 -7.17
C VAL A 439 -10.01 0.90 -7.66
N SER A 440 -9.60 1.00 -8.93
CA SER A 440 -8.59 0.11 -9.50
C SER A 440 -7.80 0.80 -10.60
N ALA A 441 -6.51 0.48 -10.71
CA ALA A 441 -5.68 0.84 -11.84
C ALA A 441 -5.51 -0.32 -12.84
N GLU A 442 -5.31 0.01 -14.12
CA GLU A 442 -5.03 -0.96 -15.20
C GLU A 442 -3.70 -0.65 -15.88
N VAL A 443 -2.84 -1.66 -16.04
CA VAL A 443 -1.53 -1.50 -16.68
C VAL A 443 -1.71 -1.58 -18.20
N LYS A 444 -1.07 -0.66 -18.92
CA LYS A 444 -1.15 -0.60 -20.40
C LYS A 444 0.16 -0.99 -21.05
N THR A 445 1.30 -0.56 -20.50
CA THR A 445 2.61 -0.84 -21.10
C THR A 445 3.67 -1.17 -20.06
N LEU A 446 4.68 -1.93 -20.49
CA LEU A 446 5.95 -2.14 -19.78
C LEU A 446 7.09 -2.04 -20.79
N THR A 447 7.98 -1.08 -20.57
CA THR A 447 9.13 -0.78 -21.42
C THR A 447 10.41 -0.94 -20.62
N ILE A 448 11.40 -1.60 -21.21
CA ILE A 448 12.72 -1.79 -20.64
C ILE A 448 13.71 -1.22 -21.66
N ASP A 449 14.43 -0.17 -21.26
CA ASP A 449 15.49 0.45 -22.05
C ASP A 449 16.85 0.04 -21.49
N GLY A 450 17.77 -0.40 -22.36
CA GLY A 450 19.12 -0.84 -21.97
C GLY A 450 19.75 -1.73 -23.04
N SER A 451 21.05 -2.01 -22.90
CA SER A 451 21.81 -2.82 -23.85
C SER A 451 21.43 -4.32 -23.81
N GLY A 452 20.83 -4.78 -22.71
CA GLY A 452 20.58 -6.20 -22.46
C GLY A 452 21.81 -6.99 -22.00
N CYS A 453 22.83 -6.34 -21.43
CA CYS A 453 24.09 -6.99 -21.01
C CYS A 453 24.33 -6.88 -19.50
N VAL A 454 25.06 -7.83 -18.93
CA VAL A 454 25.50 -7.79 -17.52
C VAL A 454 26.33 -6.55 -17.24
N GLY A 455 26.01 -5.86 -16.15
CA GLY A 455 26.65 -4.61 -15.72
C GLY A 455 25.98 -3.34 -16.25
N ASP A 456 25.11 -3.43 -17.25
CA ASP A 456 24.44 -2.26 -17.82
C ASP A 456 23.17 -1.88 -17.06
N SER A 457 22.97 -0.58 -16.94
CA SER A 457 21.76 -0.01 -16.33
C SER A 457 20.55 -0.20 -17.23
N HIS A 458 19.53 -0.90 -16.74
CA HIS A 458 18.26 -1.07 -17.41
C HIS A 458 17.18 -0.21 -16.76
N ARG A 459 16.64 0.74 -17.52
CA ARG A 459 15.56 1.61 -17.06
C ARG A 459 14.21 0.99 -17.39
N ILE A 460 13.37 0.83 -16.37
CA ILE A 460 12.10 0.13 -16.46
C ILE A 460 10.98 1.15 -16.24
N ARG A 461 10.12 1.29 -17.26
CA ARG A 461 9.03 2.27 -17.31
C ARG A 461 7.71 1.56 -17.58
N SER A 462 6.63 2.10 -17.05
CA SER A 462 5.28 1.60 -17.30
C SER A 462 4.31 2.76 -17.39
N TYR A 463 3.23 2.56 -18.13
CA TYR A 463 2.07 3.44 -18.16
C TYR A 463 0.84 2.63 -17.75
N GLY A 464 0.09 3.17 -16.79
CA GLY A 464 -1.20 2.65 -16.37
C GLY A 464 -2.25 3.76 -16.28
N THR A 465 -3.51 3.38 -16.14
CA THR A 465 -4.66 4.28 -16.06
C THR A 465 -5.46 4.07 -14.77
N SER A 466 -5.86 5.16 -14.12
CA SER A 466 -6.76 5.18 -12.95
C SER A 466 -7.42 6.57 -12.84
N ASN A 467 -8.57 6.65 -12.15
CA ASN A 467 -9.26 7.90 -11.84
C ASN A 467 -8.60 8.74 -10.73
N ASN A 468 -7.71 8.15 -9.91
CA ASN A 468 -7.06 8.82 -8.77
C ASN A 468 -5.53 8.90 -8.87
N GLY A 469 -4.95 8.38 -9.95
CA GLY A 469 -3.50 8.25 -10.12
C GLY A 469 -3.01 6.82 -9.86
N VAL A 470 -1.81 6.53 -10.36
CA VAL A 470 -1.25 5.17 -10.40
C VAL A 470 0.08 5.14 -9.64
N LEU A 471 0.23 4.16 -8.76
CA LEU A 471 1.50 3.80 -8.15
C LEU A 471 2.06 2.55 -8.81
N TYR A 472 3.37 2.54 -9.02
CA TYR A 472 4.13 1.48 -9.69
C TYR A 472 5.16 0.88 -8.74
N GLN A 473 5.14 -0.44 -8.61
CA GLN A 473 6.14 -1.25 -7.93
C GLN A 473 6.82 -2.12 -9.00
N PHE A 474 8.15 -2.17 -9.00
CA PHE A 474 8.90 -2.87 -10.04
C PHE A 474 9.65 -4.07 -9.49
N TRP A 475 9.70 -5.12 -10.30
CA TRP A 475 10.24 -6.42 -9.93
C TRP A 475 11.10 -7.00 -11.05
N VAL A 476 12.06 -7.83 -10.66
CA VAL A 476 12.82 -8.66 -11.59
C VAL A 476 12.90 -10.09 -11.05
N LYS A 477 12.61 -11.08 -11.89
CA LYS A 477 12.79 -12.51 -11.60
C LYS A 477 14.01 -13.06 -12.33
N ASP A 478 14.98 -13.59 -11.60
CA ASP A 478 15.99 -14.48 -12.19
C ASP A 478 15.35 -15.85 -12.42
N LEU A 479 15.17 -16.24 -13.69
CA LEU A 479 14.53 -17.53 -14.02
C LEU A 479 15.42 -18.73 -13.72
N SER A 480 16.74 -18.55 -13.69
CA SER A 480 17.67 -19.64 -13.36
C SER A 480 17.65 -19.97 -11.87
N ALA A 481 17.47 -18.96 -11.02
CA ALA A 481 17.36 -19.12 -9.57
C ALA A 481 15.90 -19.22 -9.09
N ASN A 482 14.94 -19.08 -10.00
CA ASN A 482 13.51 -18.94 -9.71
C ASN A 482 13.21 -17.90 -8.61
N LYS A 483 13.98 -16.81 -8.56
CA LYS A 483 13.96 -15.83 -7.46
C LYS A 483 13.48 -14.46 -7.93
N TRP A 484 12.45 -13.93 -7.27
CA TRP A 484 12.00 -12.56 -7.43
C TRP A 484 12.80 -11.59 -6.56
N THR A 485 13.05 -10.40 -7.09
CA THR A 485 13.65 -9.26 -6.38
C THR A 485 12.80 -8.03 -6.63
N MET A 486 12.34 -7.37 -5.57
CA MET A 486 11.71 -6.06 -5.66
C MET A 486 12.80 -5.03 -5.88
N ILE A 487 12.76 -4.32 -7.00
CA ILE A 487 13.77 -3.31 -7.32
C ILE A 487 13.34 -1.91 -6.89
N GLN A 488 12.03 -1.70 -6.75
CA GLN A 488 11.46 -0.45 -6.26
C GLN A 488 10.06 -0.71 -5.73
N ASP A 489 9.77 -0.20 -4.54
CA ASP A 489 8.41 -0.21 -3.99
C ASP A 489 7.49 0.81 -4.71
N TYR A 490 6.20 0.80 -4.38
CA TYR A 490 5.17 1.65 -4.97
C TYR A 490 5.55 3.13 -4.97
N SER A 491 5.73 3.70 -6.16
CA SER A 491 5.99 5.13 -6.36
C SER A 491 5.41 5.61 -7.70
N LYS A 492 5.52 6.92 -7.99
CA LYS A 492 5.12 7.48 -9.30
C LYS A 492 6.25 7.47 -10.35
N SER A 493 7.44 6.95 -10.00
CA SER A 493 8.65 7.03 -10.82
C SER A 493 9.07 5.69 -11.42
N SER A 494 9.82 5.75 -12.52
CA SER A 494 10.48 4.60 -13.13
C SER A 494 11.58 4.01 -12.24
N ALA A 495 11.81 2.71 -12.35
CA ALA A 495 12.90 2.02 -11.66
C ALA A 495 14.10 1.78 -12.57
N THR A 496 15.24 1.48 -11.96
CA THR A 496 16.47 1.07 -12.65
C THR A 496 16.99 -0.24 -12.04
N TRP A 497 17.49 -1.15 -12.87
CA TRP A 497 18.08 -2.41 -12.43
C TRP A 497 19.36 -2.72 -13.21
N ILE A 498 20.37 -3.24 -12.53
CA ILE A 498 21.64 -3.66 -13.15
C ILE A 498 21.76 -5.19 -13.00
N PRO A 499 21.72 -5.97 -14.10
CA PRO A 499 21.97 -7.40 -14.05
C PRO A 499 23.41 -7.67 -13.63
N THR A 500 23.60 -8.57 -12.68
CA THR A 500 24.93 -9.07 -12.29
C THR A 500 25.27 -10.41 -12.93
N LYS A 501 24.29 -11.07 -13.57
CA LYS A 501 24.43 -12.41 -14.14
C LYS A 501 23.71 -12.50 -15.49
N GLN A 502 24.31 -13.25 -16.43
CA GLN A 502 23.70 -13.53 -17.72
C GLN A 502 22.60 -14.60 -17.58
N GLY A 503 21.58 -14.54 -18.44
CA GLY A 503 20.48 -15.50 -18.40
C GLY A 503 19.13 -14.86 -18.73
N LYS A 504 18.05 -15.62 -18.56
CA LYS A 504 16.69 -15.12 -18.79
C LYS A 504 16.11 -14.50 -17.52
N TYR A 505 15.47 -13.35 -17.67
CA TYR A 505 14.83 -12.62 -16.59
C TYR A 505 13.40 -12.23 -16.98
N LEU A 506 12.49 -12.23 -16.00
CA LEU A 506 11.20 -11.54 -16.14
C LEU A 506 11.30 -10.17 -15.49
N TYR A 507 11.02 -9.13 -16.26
CA TYR A 507 10.82 -7.78 -15.75
C TYR A 507 9.34 -7.60 -15.47
N GLY A 508 9.02 -7.10 -14.29
CA GLY A 508 7.65 -6.94 -13.84
C GLY A 508 7.35 -5.54 -13.38
N VAL A 509 6.12 -5.13 -13.63
CA VAL A 509 5.51 -3.99 -12.98
C VAL A 509 4.19 -4.44 -12.35
N HIS A 510 4.02 -4.04 -11.11
CA HIS A 510 2.84 -4.17 -10.29
C HIS A 510 2.27 -2.77 -10.14
N ILE A 511 0.98 -2.58 -10.38
CA ILE A 511 0.35 -1.27 -10.24
C ILE A 511 -0.89 -1.30 -9.36
N LYS A 512 -1.17 -0.16 -8.74
CA LYS A 512 -2.43 0.07 -8.03
C LYS A 512 -2.87 1.53 -8.14
N ASP A 513 -4.17 1.75 -8.01
CA ASP A 513 -4.76 3.07 -7.80
C ASP A 513 -4.26 3.62 -6.46
N GLU A 514 -3.95 4.92 -6.42
CA GLU A 514 -3.43 5.61 -5.22
C GLU A 514 -4.32 5.44 -3.98
N LYS A 515 -5.62 5.22 -4.17
CA LYS A 515 -6.60 5.02 -3.10
C LYS A 515 -7.08 3.56 -2.98
N SER A 516 -6.51 2.62 -3.75
CA SER A 516 -6.84 1.20 -3.63
C SER A 516 -6.29 0.64 -2.32
N SER A 517 -7.15 -0.07 -1.59
CA SER A 517 -6.77 -0.84 -0.40
C SER A 517 -6.18 -2.21 -0.73
N LYS A 518 -6.16 -2.59 -2.02
CA LYS A 518 -5.53 -3.83 -2.47
C LYS A 518 -4.01 -3.69 -2.48
N MET A 519 -3.31 -4.81 -2.27
CA MET A 519 -1.87 -4.85 -2.46
C MET A 519 -1.48 -4.61 -3.92
N LEU A 520 -2.32 -5.02 -4.87
CA LEU A 520 -2.10 -4.96 -6.32
C LEU A 520 -3.45 -4.90 -7.05
N ASP A 521 -3.58 -4.03 -8.05
CA ASP A 521 -4.77 -4.01 -8.93
C ASP A 521 -4.50 -4.72 -10.26
N SER A 522 -3.31 -4.54 -10.84
CA SER A 522 -2.94 -5.11 -12.13
C SER A 522 -1.43 -5.25 -12.27
N TYR A 523 -0.96 -6.14 -13.15
CA TYR A 523 0.46 -6.39 -13.36
C TYR A 523 0.77 -6.76 -14.80
N LEU A 524 2.03 -6.57 -15.20
CA LEU A 524 2.54 -7.01 -16.49
C LEU A 524 3.97 -7.54 -16.32
N TYR A 525 4.28 -8.65 -17.00
CA TYR A 525 5.61 -9.24 -17.04
C TYR A 525 6.12 -9.33 -18.46
N LYS A 526 7.43 -9.12 -18.65
CA LYS A 526 8.11 -9.26 -19.94
C LYS A 526 9.42 -10.02 -19.76
N GLU A 527 9.61 -11.08 -20.53
CA GLU A 527 10.87 -11.83 -20.58
C GLU A 527 11.93 -11.06 -21.37
N MET A 528 13.16 -11.08 -20.88
CA MET A 528 14.34 -10.60 -21.60
C MET A 528 15.54 -11.49 -21.32
N THR A 529 16.36 -11.75 -22.35
CA THR A 529 17.63 -12.48 -22.23
C THR A 529 18.76 -11.49 -22.03
N ILE A 530 19.46 -11.62 -20.90
CA ILE A 530 20.64 -10.85 -20.53
C ILE A 530 21.89 -11.57 -21.03
N LYS A 531 22.69 -10.88 -21.82
CA LYS A 531 23.95 -11.36 -22.41
C LYS A 531 25.12 -11.09 -21.47
N GLY A 532 26.24 -11.80 -21.66
CA GLY A 532 27.48 -11.57 -20.92
C GLY A 532 27.97 -10.12 -21.02
N SER A 533 28.80 -9.71 -20.05
CA SER A 533 29.26 -8.32 -19.96
C SER A 533 30.22 -7.95 -21.09
N LEU A 534 29.97 -6.81 -21.75
CA LEU A 534 30.96 -6.14 -22.61
C LEU A 534 31.97 -5.31 -21.79
N HIS A 535 31.75 -5.16 -20.47
CA HIS A 535 32.57 -4.33 -19.60
C HIS A 535 33.94 -4.97 -19.37
N LYS A 536 34.91 -4.50 -20.17
CA LYS A 536 36.34 -4.32 -19.87
C LYS A 536 37.17 -4.01 -21.12
N LYS A 537 36.57 -3.95 -22.32
CA LYS A 537 37.30 -3.64 -23.55
C LYS A 537 37.60 -2.15 -23.65
N THR A 538 38.89 -1.83 -23.76
CA THR A 538 39.39 -0.47 -23.96
C THR A 538 39.60 -0.22 -25.44
N ILE A 539 38.87 0.75 -25.99
CA ILE A 539 39.01 1.17 -27.40
C ILE A 539 39.73 2.51 -27.42
N MET A 540 40.85 2.56 -28.13
CA MET A 540 41.57 3.80 -28.34
C MET A 540 41.22 4.38 -29.71
N LEU A 541 40.83 5.66 -29.73
CA LEU A 541 40.54 6.38 -30.96
C LEU A 541 41.67 7.37 -31.25
N ASP A 542 42.15 7.35 -32.50
CA ASP A 542 43.18 8.25 -32.99
C ASP A 542 42.60 9.24 -34.00
N PRO A 543 42.21 10.45 -33.57
CA PRO A 543 41.82 11.49 -34.51
C PRO A 543 43.06 11.99 -35.26
N GLY A 544 43.16 11.71 -36.56
CA GLY A 544 44.30 12.10 -37.39
C GLY A 544 44.57 13.61 -37.38
N HIS A 545 45.82 14.02 -37.64
CA HIS A 545 46.28 15.42 -37.69
C HIS A 545 46.10 16.16 -36.36
N GLU A 546 46.30 17.48 -36.28
CA GLU A 546 46.56 18.18 -35.00
C GLU A 546 45.79 19.50 -34.82
N GLY A 547 45.67 20.30 -35.87
CA GLY A 547 45.05 21.63 -35.80
C GLY A 547 45.39 22.49 -37.01
N LYS A 548 45.00 23.77 -37.01
CA LYS A 548 45.38 24.68 -38.11
C LYS A 548 46.87 25.02 -38.06
N TYR A 549 47.42 25.42 -39.21
CA TYR A 549 48.79 25.97 -39.30
C TYR A 549 49.06 26.98 -38.16
N PRO A 550 50.20 26.89 -37.46
CA PRO A 550 51.42 26.14 -37.81
C PRO A 550 51.43 24.65 -37.43
N LEU A 551 50.33 24.11 -36.87
CA LEU A 551 50.17 22.66 -36.66
C LEU A 551 49.89 21.93 -37.98
N ASP A 552 49.70 20.61 -37.91
CA ASP A 552 49.28 19.78 -39.05
C ASP A 552 47.75 19.78 -39.22
N PRO A 553 47.19 20.42 -40.27
CA PRO A 553 45.75 20.38 -40.55
C PRO A 553 45.29 19.10 -41.26
N GLY A 554 46.22 18.28 -41.73
CA GLY A 554 45.98 17.27 -42.76
C GLY A 554 45.58 17.88 -44.09
N ALA A 555 44.79 17.15 -44.87
CA ALA A 555 44.27 17.65 -46.12
C ALA A 555 43.37 18.88 -45.93
N VAL A 556 43.60 19.91 -46.76
CA VAL A 556 42.79 21.13 -46.82
C VAL A 556 42.21 21.28 -48.22
N GLY A 557 40.89 21.32 -48.31
CA GLY A 557 40.18 21.40 -49.58
C GLY A 557 38.69 21.63 -49.39
N ASN A 558 38.03 22.24 -50.37
CA ASN A 558 36.58 22.50 -50.31
C ASN A 558 36.12 23.22 -49.02
N ARG A 559 36.98 24.09 -48.46
CA ARG A 559 36.80 24.81 -47.19
C ARG A 559 36.72 23.92 -45.94
N LEU A 560 37.15 22.67 -46.05
CA LEU A 560 37.27 21.72 -44.95
C LEU A 560 38.73 21.53 -44.58
N TYR A 561 38.95 21.26 -43.29
CA TYR A 561 40.22 20.81 -42.75
C TYR A 561 40.03 19.38 -42.25
N GLU A 562 40.93 18.48 -42.60
CA GLU A 562 40.84 17.07 -42.25
C GLU A 562 40.74 16.85 -40.74
N TYR A 563 41.58 17.52 -39.95
CA TYR A 563 41.57 17.39 -38.50
C TYR A 563 40.18 17.68 -37.87
N GLN A 564 39.39 18.58 -38.47
CA GLN A 564 38.04 18.91 -37.99
C GLN A 564 37.04 17.78 -38.26
N LEU A 565 37.10 17.17 -39.45
CA LEU A 565 36.28 16.00 -39.79
C LEU A 565 36.64 14.81 -38.89
N ASN A 566 37.94 14.57 -38.71
CA ASN A 566 38.46 13.50 -37.86
C ASN A 566 38.01 13.69 -36.40
N ASN A 567 38.15 14.90 -35.85
CA ASN A 567 37.69 15.23 -34.50
C ASN A 567 36.16 15.05 -34.36
N SER A 568 35.38 15.51 -35.33
CA SER A 568 33.91 15.39 -35.32
C SER A 568 33.47 13.93 -35.29
N LEU A 569 33.98 13.13 -36.23
CA LEU A 569 33.62 11.71 -36.34
C LEU A 569 34.09 10.91 -35.13
N THR A 570 35.30 11.18 -34.62
CA THR A 570 35.84 10.57 -33.40
C THR A 570 34.91 10.75 -32.21
N LYS A 571 34.41 11.97 -31.98
CA LYS A 571 33.48 12.25 -30.87
C LYS A 571 32.16 11.50 -31.02
N MET A 572 31.64 11.39 -32.25
CA MET A 572 30.41 10.62 -32.49
C MET A 572 30.60 9.13 -32.23
N ILE A 573 31.75 8.56 -32.62
CA ILE A 573 32.10 7.16 -32.36
C ILE A 573 32.27 6.94 -30.85
N ALA A 574 33.03 7.80 -30.18
CA ALA A 574 33.28 7.71 -28.74
C ALA A 574 32.00 7.70 -27.94
N ASN A 575 31.13 8.71 -28.11
CA ASN A 575 29.86 8.82 -27.38
C ASN A 575 29.00 7.55 -27.53
N LYS A 576 29.00 6.93 -28.73
CA LYS A 576 28.23 5.71 -28.99
C LYS A 576 28.86 4.49 -28.32
N LEU A 577 30.18 4.34 -28.38
CA LEU A 577 30.90 3.25 -27.70
C LEU A 577 30.77 3.37 -26.17
N GLU A 578 30.96 4.57 -25.62
CA GLU A 578 30.78 4.85 -24.18
C GLU A 578 29.35 4.54 -23.72
N SER A 579 28.33 4.90 -24.52
CA SER A 579 26.92 4.55 -24.24
C SER A 579 26.63 3.05 -24.26
N GLN A 580 27.55 2.23 -24.78
CA GLN A 580 27.48 0.77 -24.81
C GLN A 580 28.43 0.12 -23.79
N GLY A 581 29.05 0.92 -22.91
CA GLY A 581 29.88 0.42 -21.81
C GLY A 581 31.34 0.12 -22.16
N TYR A 582 31.83 0.54 -23.34
CA TYR A 582 33.26 0.47 -23.66
C TYR A 582 34.05 1.56 -22.91
N ASN A 583 35.27 1.25 -22.50
CA ASN A 583 36.21 2.27 -22.04
C ASN A 583 36.86 2.93 -23.26
N VAL A 584 36.57 4.20 -23.53
CA VAL A 584 37.13 4.92 -24.69
C VAL A 584 38.24 5.86 -24.24
N ILE A 585 39.40 5.72 -24.86
CA ILE A 585 40.56 6.59 -24.65
C ILE A 585 41.06 7.14 -26.01
N TYR A 586 41.94 8.15 -25.98
CA TYR A 586 42.38 8.82 -27.21
C TYR A 586 43.90 8.94 -27.28
N THR A 587 44.47 8.90 -28.48
CA THR A 587 45.89 9.27 -28.71
C THR A 587 46.10 10.75 -28.35
N ARG A 588 45.23 11.63 -28.85
CA ARG A 588 45.10 13.04 -28.46
C ARG A 588 43.63 13.42 -28.22
N ASN A 589 43.39 14.46 -27.43
CA ASN A 589 42.03 14.92 -27.14
C ASN A 589 41.41 15.58 -28.39
N PRO A 590 40.26 15.10 -28.92
CA PRO A 590 39.62 15.68 -30.10
C PRO A 590 38.98 17.07 -29.85
N ASN A 591 38.98 17.56 -28.62
CA ASN A 591 38.51 18.90 -28.25
C ASN A 591 39.63 19.94 -28.07
N ILE A 592 40.91 19.52 -28.18
CA ILE A 592 42.06 20.38 -27.96
C ILE A 592 42.95 20.33 -29.21
N GLU A 593 43.21 21.50 -29.81
CA GLU A 593 44.24 21.65 -30.83
C GLU A 593 45.61 21.79 -30.15
N GLY A 594 46.62 21.10 -30.66
CA GLY A 594 47.97 21.12 -30.11
C GLY A 594 48.88 20.10 -30.79
N PRO A 595 50.21 20.23 -30.62
CA PRO A 595 51.16 19.29 -31.19
C PRO A 595 50.88 17.89 -30.62
N ALA A 596 50.79 16.89 -31.50
CA ALA A 596 50.59 15.50 -31.13
C ALA A 596 51.37 14.60 -32.11
N PRO A 597 52.72 14.62 -32.03
CA PRO A 597 53.58 13.89 -32.94
C PRO A 597 53.22 12.41 -32.99
N LEU A 598 53.35 11.79 -34.17
CA LEU A 598 53.06 10.36 -34.35
C LEU A 598 53.77 9.47 -33.32
N LYS A 599 54.98 9.86 -32.90
CA LYS A 599 55.77 9.16 -31.88
C LYS A 599 55.08 9.08 -30.52
N GLU A 600 54.56 10.21 -30.04
CA GLU A 600 53.84 10.25 -28.76
C GLU A 600 52.55 9.42 -28.83
N ARG A 601 51.91 9.37 -30.00
CA ARG A 601 50.70 8.57 -30.21
C ARG A 601 50.99 7.09 -30.12
N ASP A 602 52.01 6.57 -30.81
CA ASP A 602 52.32 5.14 -30.75
C ASP A 602 52.89 4.73 -29.39
N GLU A 603 53.73 5.56 -28.75
CA GLU A 603 54.20 5.32 -27.38
C GLU A 603 53.04 5.21 -26.39
N LYS A 604 52.05 6.10 -26.50
CA LYS A 604 50.86 6.05 -25.64
C LYS A 604 50.02 4.79 -25.87
N VAL A 605 49.82 4.40 -27.13
CA VAL A 605 49.11 3.15 -27.46
C VAL A 605 49.86 1.94 -26.89
N ASN A 606 51.17 1.88 -27.10
CA ASN A 606 52.02 0.77 -26.66
C ASN A 606 52.17 0.72 -25.13
N SER A 607 52.03 1.85 -24.44
CA SER A 607 52.02 1.91 -22.98
C SER A 607 50.68 1.50 -22.37
N LEU A 608 49.56 1.90 -22.98
CA LEU A 608 48.21 1.67 -22.43
C LEU A 608 47.60 0.34 -22.87
N MET A 609 48.12 -0.26 -23.94
CA MET A 609 47.71 -1.55 -24.47
C MET A 609 46.18 -1.71 -24.59
N PRO A 610 45.49 -0.80 -25.32
CA PRO A 610 44.05 -0.94 -25.56
C PRO A 610 43.76 -2.23 -26.35
N ASP A 611 42.54 -2.75 -26.23
CA ASP A 611 42.13 -3.95 -26.95
C ASP A 611 42.00 -3.73 -28.46
N LEU A 612 41.76 -2.48 -28.87
CA LEU A 612 41.65 -2.08 -30.27
C LEU A 612 42.00 -0.60 -30.43
N LEU A 613 42.78 -0.27 -31.46
CA LEU A 613 43.03 1.10 -31.91
C LEU A 613 42.35 1.36 -33.27
N ILE A 614 41.66 2.49 -33.39
CA ILE A 614 41.04 2.95 -34.64
C ILE A 614 41.55 4.35 -34.95
N SER A 615 42.33 4.48 -36.03
CA SER A 615 42.78 5.77 -36.56
C SER A 615 41.83 6.28 -37.64
N ILE A 616 41.47 7.55 -37.54
CA ILE A 616 40.36 8.18 -38.27
C ILE A 616 40.92 9.31 -39.13
N HIS A 617 40.79 9.18 -40.44
CA HIS A 617 41.33 10.10 -41.45
C HIS A 617 40.31 10.38 -42.58
N HIS A 618 40.58 11.41 -43.38
CA HIS A 618 39.89 11.68 -44.65
C HIS A 618 40.88 12.13 -45.72
N ASP A 619 41.02 11.31 -46.76
CA ASP A 619 42.03 11.42 -47.81
C ASP A 619 41.86 12.64 -48.73
N SER A 620 42.86 12.88 -49.58
CA SER A 620 42.87 13.87 -50.64
C SER A 620 43.70 13.39 -51.83
N SER A 621 43.26 13.73 -53.05
CA SER A 621 43.96 13.39 -54.28
C SER A 621 44.09 14.58 -55.22
N VAL A 622 45.17 14.58 -56.01
CA VAL A 622 45.32 15.48 -57.16
C VAL A 622 44.22 15.26 -58.20
N ASN A 623 43.75 14.01 -58.35
CA ASN A 623 42.57 13.70 -59.15
C ASN A 623 41.32 14.06 -58.36
N ARG A 624 40.69 15.19 -58.70
CA ARG A 624 39.50 15.72 -57.98
C ARG A 624 38.26 14.82 -58.09
N SER A 625 38.24 13.86 -59.00
CA SER A 625 37.16 12.87 -59.14
C SER A 625 37.35 11.63 -58.27
N ALA A 626 38.51 11.47 -57.62
CA ALA A 626 38.76 10.44 -56.61
C ALA A 626 37.67 10.45 -55.53
N SER A 627 37.13 9.27 -55.19
CA SER A 627 36.07 9.13 -54.19
C SER A 627 36.15 7.79 -53.46
N GLY A 628 35.35 7.65 -52.42
CA GLY A 628 35.13 6.42 -51.67
C GLY A 628 36.03 6.25 -50.45
N TYR A 629 35.62 5.37 -49.53
CA TYR A 629 36.38 5.09 -48.31
C TYR A 629 37.44 4.00 -48.52
N SER A 630 38.44 3.95 -47.64
CA SER A 630 39.47 2.89 -47.60
C SER A 630 39.83 2.54 -46.16
N ILE A 631 40.32 1.32 -45.94
CA ILE A 631 40.72 0.79 -44.64
C ILE A 631 42.11 0.17 -44.80
N PHE A 632 43.01 0.56 -43.92
CA PHE A 632 44.39 0.14 -43.90
C PHE A 632 44.70 -0.63 -42.62
N TRP A 633 45.45 -1.71 -42.77
CA TRP A 633 46.06 -2.48 -41.70
C TRP A 633 47.49 -2.81 -42.12
N SER A 634 48.36 -3.20 -41.19
CA SER A 634 49.74 -3.58 -41.53
C SER A 634 50.01 -5.03 -41.17
N SER A 635 50.54 -5.77 -42.15
CA SER A 635 51.22 -7.04 -41.90
C SER A 635 52.54 -6.83 -41.17
N TYR A 636 53.20 -5.69 -41.39
CA TYR A 636 54.55 -5.43 -40.91
C TYR A 636 54.52 -4.95 -39.44
N ARG A 637 54.84 -5.85 -38.50
CA ARG A 637 54.81 -5.59 -37.05
C ARG A 637 56.13 -5.97 -36.38
N TYR A 638 57.25 -5.37 -36.82
CA TYR A 638 58.62 -5.77 -36.42
C TYR A 638 58.91 -5.75 -34.91
N ARG A 639 58.15 -5.00 -34.11
CA ARG A 639 58.26 -4.96 -32.64
C ARG A 639 57.68 -6.20 -31.95
N ILE A 640 56.79 -6.91 -32.65
CA ILE A 640 56.02 -8.05 -32.12
C ILE A 640 56.61 -9.36 -32.64
N ASP A 641 56.80 -9.44 -33.96
CA ASP A 641 57.34 -10.60 -34.64
C ASP A 641 58.21 -10.14 -35.80
N LYS A 642 59.43 -10.67 -35.88
CA LYS A 642 60.37 -10.42 -36.99
C LYS A 642 60.49 -11.62 -37.93
N SER A 643 59.90 -12.76 -37.55
CA SER A 643 59.94 -13.97 -38.36
C SER A 643 59.14 -13.75 -39.64
N GLY A 644 59.66 -14.26 -40.76
CA GLY A 644 59.01 -14.16 -42.07
C GLY A 644 58.92 -12.77 -42.69
N ILE A 645 59.52 -11.74 -42.08
CA ILE A 645 59.64 -10.41 -42.70
C ILE A 645 60.67 -10.47 -43.83
N VAL A 646 60.27 -9.99 -45.00
CA VAL A 646 61.12 -9.88 -46.18
C VAL A 646 61.01 -8.47 -46.76
N VAL A 647 62.11 -8.03 -47.37
CA VAL A 647 62.21 -6.75 -48.04
C VAL A 647 62.32 -7.00 -49.53
N THR A 648 61.33 -6.55 -50.30
CA THR A 648 61.36 -6.58 -51.77
C THR A 648 62.01 -5.30 -52.27
N ASP A 649 63.22 -5.35 -52.81
CA ASP A 649 63.94 -4.22 -53.42
C ASP A 649 64.07 -4.46 -54.92
N ASN A 650 63.44 -3.60 -55.74
CA ASN A 650 63.35 -3.74 -57.20
C ASN A 650 62.83 -5.12 -57.66
N GLY A 651 61.83 -5.66 -56.95
CA GLY A 651 61.19 -6.95 -57.28
C GLY A 651 61.93 -8.19 -56.79
N VAL A 652 63.11 -8.05 -56.17
CA VAL A 652 63.86 -9.16 -55.57
C VAL A 652 63.69 -9.13 -54.05
N GLU A 653 63.38 -10.27 -53.45
CA GLU A 653 63.23 -10.38 -52.00
C GLU A 653 64.54 -10.69 -51.29
N TYR A 654 64.76 -9.97 -50.20
CA TYR A 654 65.92 -10.10 -49.33
C TYR A 654 65.46 -10.33 -47.89
N PRO A 655 66.22 -11.13 -47.10
CA PRO A 655 65.94 -11.29 -45.68
C PRO A 655 65.99 -9.94 -44.95
N PHE A 656 64.93 -9.65 -44.19
CA PHE A 656 64.94 -8.53 -43.25
C PHE A 656 65.97 -8.77 -42.15
N VAL A 657 66.66 -7.72 -41.72
CA VAL A 657 67.65 -7.75 -40.64
C VAL A 657 67.12 -6.93 -39.47
N ASP A 658 66.85 -5.64 -39.68
CA ASP A 658 66.35 -4.77 -38.62
C ASP A 658 65.65 -3.52 -39.14
N GLN A 659 65.02 -2.76 -38.23
CA GLN A 659 64.51 -1.42 -38.49
C GLN A 659 65.25 -0.43 -37.59
N ILE A 660 65.79 0.64 -38.17
CA ILE A 660 66.44 1.73 -37.44
C ILE A 660 65.71 3.05 -37.70
N LYS A 661 65.69 3.92 -36.69
CA LYS A 661 65.05 5.23 -36.76
C LYS A 661 66.12 6.32 -36.64
N ARG A 662 66.06 7.36 -37.48
CA ARG A 662 67.02 8.47 -37.51
C ARG A 662 66.28 9.80 -37.56
N MET A 663 66.77 10.78 -36.80
CA MET A 663 66.29 12.16 -36.95
C MET A 663 66.99 12.81 -38.13
N VAL A 664 66.23 13.20 -39.15
CA VAL A 664 66.72 13.90 -40.34
C VAL A 664 65.88 15.18 -40.49
N ASN A 665 66.54 16.33 -40.49
CA ASN A 665 65.91 17.66 -40.61
C ASN A 665 64.75 17.92 -39.62
N GLY A 666 64.82 17.35 -38.40
CA GLY A 666 63.78 17.53 -37.37
C GLY A 666 62.60 16.55 -37.46
N SER A 667 62.58 15.64 -38.44
CA SER A 667 61.63 14.53 -38.55
C SER A 667 62.28 13.18 -38.29
N GLU A 668 61.58 12.27 -37.63
CA GLU A 668 62.03 10.88 -37.48
C GLU A 668 61.74 10.10 -38.77
N GLU A 669 62.79 9.65 -39.43
CA GLU A 669 62.72 8.77 -40.60
C GLU A 669 62.99 7.32 -40.21
N THR A 670 62.32 6.39 -40.89
CA THR A 670 62.43 4.94 -40.66
C THR A 670 63.25 4.30 -41.79
N TYR A 671 64.34 3.64 -41.43
CA TYR A 671 65.18 2.88 -42.36
C TYR A 671 65.03 1.40 -42.06
N ILE A 672 64.85 0.62 -43.12
CA ILE A 672 64.90 -0.84 -43.05
C ILE A 672 66.29 -1.32 -43.42
N VAL A 673 66.76 -2.33 -42.69
CA VAL A 673 68.03 -3.00 -42.92
C VAL A 673 67.72 -4.39 -43.43
N TYR A 674 68.27 -4.76 -44.58
CA TYR A 674 68.08 -6.07 -45.18
C TYR A 674 69.39 -6.63 -45.73
N ASN A 675 69.49 -7.96 -45.80
CA ASN A 675 70.70 -8.63 -46.26
C ASN A 675 70.64 -8.86 -47.78
N LYS A 676 71.39 -8.07 -48.55
CA LYS A 676 71.57 -8.22 -49.98
C LYS A 676 72.86 -8.98 -50.26
N ASN A 677 72.74 -10.28 -50.52
CA ASN A 677 73.87 -11.16 -50.88
C ASN A 677 75.04 -11.11 -49.89
N GLY A 678 74.74 -11.21 -48.59
CA GLY A 678 75.74 -11.21 -47.51
C GLY A 678 76.13 -9.83 -46.98
N LYS A 679 75.59 -8.74 -47.55
CA LYS A 679 75.83 -7.36 -47.10
C LYS A 679 74.55 -6.72 -46.58
N ASN A 680 74.64 -6.05 -45.43
CA ASN A 680 73.53 -5.26 -44.91
C ASN A 680 73.38 -3.98 -45.75
N VAL A 681 72.17 -3.76 -46.26
CA VAL A 681 71.77 -2.56 -46.99
C VAL A 681 70.70 -1.87 -46.19
N GLU A 682 70.85 -0.56 -46.02
CA GLU A 682 69.86 0.30 -45.38
C GLU A 682 69.12 1.10 -46.44
N LYS A 683 67.80 1.23 -46.30
CA LYS A 683 67.04 2.11 -47.18
C LYS A 683 65.87 2.72 -46.44
N ASN A 684 65.61 3.99 -46.73
CA ASN A 684 64.53 4.74 -46.13
C ASN A 684 63.19 4.19 -46.66
N ILE A 685 62.28 3.81 -45.75
CA ILE A 685 60.94 3.35 -46.12
C ILE A 685 59.96 4.52 -46.27
N ASN A 686 60.35 5.71 -45.84
CA ASN A 686 59.58 6.94 -45.99
C ASN A 686 59.78 7.61 -47.37
N ASP A 687 60.80 7.20 -48.14
CA ASP A 687 61.01 7.70 -49.50
C ASP A 687 59.94 7.15 -50.45
N SER A 688 59.26 8.05 -51.15
CA SER A 688 58.13 7.76 -52.05
C SER A 688 58.49 7.01 -53.34
N ASP A 689 59.75 6.58 -53.50
CA ASP A 689 60.28 5.98 -54.73
C ASP A 689 59.76 4.55 -55.02
N GLY A 690 58.88 3.98 -54.19
CA GLY A 690 58.11 2.75 -54.48
C GLY A 690 58.93 1.48 -54.72
N ALA A 691 60.27 1.58 -54.73
CA ALA A 691 61.20 0.53 -55.06
C ALA A 691 61.36 -0.51 -53.94
N ILE A 692 60.87 -0.19 -52.73
CA ILE A 692 60.89 -1.13 -51.61
C ILE A 692 59.52 -1.37 -51.00
N MET A 693 59.20 -2.66 -50.88
CA MET A 693 58.07 -3.14 -50.10
C MET A 693 58.57 -4.02 -48.95
N VAL A 694 58.05 -3.80 -47.76
CA VAL A 694 58.21 -4.74 -46.65
C VAL A 694 56.96 -5.59 -46.56
N ARG A 695 57.14 -6.91 -46.51
CA ARG A 695 56.06 -7.87 -46.35
C ARG A 695 56.38 -8.82 -45.22
N ASP A 696 55.35 -9.27 -44.54
CA ASP A 696 55.45 -10.32 -43.54
C ASP A 696 54.72 -11.57 -44.06
N ARG A 697 55.47 -12.66 -44.24
CA ARG A 697 54.95 -13.96 -44.70
C ARG A 697 54.29 -14.75 -43.57
N THR A 698 54.57 -14.41 -42.32
CA THR A 698 54.07 -15.09 -41.12
C THR A 698 53.42 -14.09 -40.18
N LEU A 699 52.22 -13.64 -40.56
CA LEU A 699 51.47 -12.63 -39.82
C LEU A 699 51.40 -12.95 -38.31
N SER A 700 51.91 -12.01 -37.51
CA SER A 700 51.68 -12.01 -36.06
C SER A 700 50.18 -12.04 -35.71
N THR A 701 49.85 -12.48 -34.50
CA THR A 701 48.46 -12.48 -34.01
C THR A 701 47.83 -11.09 -34.09
N VAL A 702 48.58 -10.05 -33.75
CA VAL A 702 48.12 -8.66 -33.83
C VAL A 702 47.82 -8.23 -35.26
N ALA A 703 48.66 -8.63 -36.23
CA ALA A 703 48.42 -8.35 -37.65
C ALA A 703 47.17 -9.10 -38.15
N LYS A 704 46.98 -10.37 -37.77
CA LYS A 704 45.79 -11.16 -38.11
C LYS A 704 44.51 -10.53 -37.55
N GLU A 705 44.54 -10.10 -36.29
CA GLU A 705 43.39 -9.44 -35.67
C GLU A 705 43.10 -8.06 -36.27
N SER A 706 44.13 -7.31 -36.66
CA SER A 706 43.99 -6.05 -37.41
C SER A 706 43.31 -6.28 -38.76
N GLN A 707 43.74 -7.30 -39.51
CA GLN A 707 43.14 -7.70 -40.78
C GLN A 707 41.69 -8.15 -40.60
N ARG A 708 41.42 -8.97 -39.56
CA ARG A 708 40.07 -9.43 -39.20
C ARG A 708 39.16 -8.25 -38.91
N PHE A 709 39.58 -7.30 -38.07
CA PHE A 709 38.80 -6.09 -37.78
C PHE A 709 38.57 -5.23 -39.03
N ALA A 710 39.59 -5.04 -39.87
CA ALA A 710 39.47 -4.28 -41.12
C ALA A 710 38.40 -4.87 -42.05
N ASN A 711 38.36 -6.20 -42.19
CA ASN A 711 37.34 -6.89 -42.99
C ASN A 711 35.94 -6.75 -42.38
N ILE A 712 35.81 -6.85 -41.05
CA ILE A 712 34.54 -6.62 -40.36
C ILE A 712 34.07 -5.18 -40.57
N LEU A 713 34.96 -4.20 -40.42
CA LEU A 713 34.66 -2.79 -40.62
C LEU A 713 34.18 -2.52 -42.06
N HIS A 714 34.88 -3.04 -43.06
CA HIS A 714 34.44 -2.97 -44.45
C HIS A 714 33.03 -3.56 -44.63
N SER A 715 32.78 -4.74 -44.04
CA SER A 715 31.48 -5.42 -44.16
C SER A 715 30.30 -4.57 -43.65
N LYS A 716 30.56 -3.64 -42.71
CA LYS A 716 29.57 -2.69 -42.20
C LYS A 716 29.52 -1.41 -43.04
N LEU A 717 30.67 -0.84 -43.38
CA LEU A 717 30.75 0.42 -44.13
C LEU A 717 30.20 0.30 -45.55
N GLN A 718 30.32 -0.86 -46.20
CA GLN A 718 29.76 -1.08 -47.55
C GLN A 718 28.23 -0.98 -47.61
N THR A 719 27.55 -0.93 -46.47
CA THR A 719 26.09 -0.77 -46.38
C THR A 719 25.64 0.70 -46.30
N LEU A 720 26.58 1.64 -46.30
CA LEU A 720 26.27 3.07 -46.34
C LEU A 720 25.70 3.45 -47.71
N ASP A 721 24.68 4.31 -47.70
CA ASP A 721 23.93 4.71 -48.89
C ASP A 721 24.50 5.96 -49.58
N TYR A 722 25.53 6.57 -49.01
CA TYR A 722 26.06 7.86 -49.49
C TYR A 722 27.52 7.79 -49.97
N ILE A 723 28.26 6.75 -49.59
CA ILE A 723 29.68 6.59 -49.92
C ILE A 723 30.00 5.14 -50.26
N ASP A 724 30.67 4.95 -51.39
CA ASP A 724 31.10 3.64 -51.88
C ASP A 724 32.52 3.30 -51.39
N PRO A 725 32.89 2.01 -51.29
CA PRO A 725 34.28 1.61 -51.10
C PRO A 725 35.13 1.96 -52.32
N ARG A 726 36.42 2.23 -52.11
CA ARG A 726 37.41 2.20 -53.20
C ARG A 726 37.62 0.78 -53.74
N PRO A 727 38.14 0.64 -54.98
CA PRO A 727 38.70 -0.62 -55.44
C PRO A 727 39.75 -1.12 -54.44
N ASN A 728 39.63 -2.38 -54.01
CA ASN A 728 40.39 -2.95 -52.90
C ASN A 728 40.28 -2.10 -51.62
N PRO A 729 39.11 -2.08 -50.96
CA PRO A 729 38.87 -1.16 -49.85
C PRO A 729 39.62 -1.53 -48.57
N VAL A 730 40.09 -2.78 -48.44
CA VAL A 730 40.91 -3.24 -47.31
C VAL A 730 42.32 -3.53 -47.82
N ASN A 731 43.28 -2.69 -47.44
CA ASN A 731 44.65 -2.72 -47.95
C ASN A 731 45.68 -2.97 -46.85
N ASN A 732 46.66 -3.81 -47.16
CA ASN A 732 47.88 -3.92 -46.36
C ASN A 732 48.81 -2.74 -46.70
N ASN A 733 49.23 -1.96 -45.70
CA ASN A 733 50.06 -0.77 -45.89
C ASN A 733 51.06 -0.58 -44.73
N ASN A 734 52.11 0.19 -44.96
CA ASN A 734 53.19 0.47 -44.01
C ASN A 734 53.08 1.86 -43.37
N ILE A 735 51.85 2.38 -43.23
CA ILE A 735 51.56 3.65 -42.55
C ILE A 735 52.03 3.56 -41.08
N TYR A 736 52.67 4.61 -40.59
CA TYR A 736 53.36 4.64 -39.30
C TYR A 736 52.50 4.12 -38.14
N ILE A 737 51.31 4.70 -37.92
CA ILE A 737 50.48 4.39 -36.74
C ILE A 737 49.95 2.96 -36.72
N ILE A 738 49.70 2.37 -37.89
CA ILE A 738 49.24 0.97 -38.02
C ILE A 738 50.41 -0.02 -38.09
N ARG A 739 51.67 0.45 -38.06
CA ARG A 739 52.87 -0.38 -38.11
C ARG A 739 53.56 -0.42 -36.74
N GLU A 740 53.68 0.73 -36.09
CA GLU A 740 54.47 0.90 -34.86
C GLU A 740 53.70 0.53 -33.57
N THR A 741 52.40 0.23 -33.65
CA THR A 741 51.59 -0.16 -32.49
C THR A 741 51.60 -1.66 -32.24
N ASN A 742 51.48 -2.05 -30.97
CA ASN A 742 51.56 -3.45 -30.51
C ASN A 742 50.17 -4.08 -30.25
N VAL A 743 49.10 -3.43 -30.70
CA VAL A 743 47.70 -3.83 -30.51
C VAL A 743 46.98 -3.92 -31.85
N PRO A 744 45.86 -4.66 -31.96
CA PRO A 744 45.04 -4.66 -33.16
C PRO A 744 44.70 -3.23 -33.56
N THR A 745 45.08 -2.84 -34.78
CA THR A 745 44.98 -1.44 -35.24
C THR A 745 44.54 -1.38 -36.69
N VAL A 746 43.58 -0.50 -36.96
CA VAL A 746 43.25 -0.09 -38.34
C VAL A 746 43.28 1.43 -38.45
N LEU A 747 43.55 1.91 -39.65
CA LEU A 747 43.29 3.28 -40.06
C LEU A 747 42.23 3.24 -41.14
N PHE A 748 41.24 4.12 -41.10
CA PHE A 748 40.33 4.29 -42.23
C PHE A 748 40.35 5.72 -42.75
N GLU A 749 40.19 5.81 -44.06
CA GLU A 749 39.94 7.04 -44.80
C GLU A 749 38.44 7.13 -45.07
N GLY A 750 37.75 8.08 -44.44
CA GLY A 750 36.31 8.23 -44.49
C GLY A 750 35.76 8.80 -45.80
N GLY A 751 36.63 9.18 -46.74
CA GLY A 751 36.31 9.79 -48.03
C GLY A 751 37.27 10.94 -48.38
N PHE A 752 37.12 11.50 -49.58
CA PHE A 752 38.02 12.47 -50.18
C PHE A 752 37.59 13.91 -49.95
N ILE A 753 38.39 14.66 -49.18
CA ILE A 753 38.23 16.11 -49.00
C ILE A 753 38.44 16.85 -50.32
N SER A 754 39.27 16.32 -51.21
CA SER A 754 39.55 16.93 -52.52
C SER A 754 38.38 16.88 -53.50
N ASN A 755 37.43 15.97 -53.32
CA ASN A 755 36.27 15.79 -54.20
C ASN A 755 35.09 16.61 -53.66
N SER A 756 34.61 17.59 -54.41
CA SER A 756 33.61 18.56 -53.92
C SER A 756 32.28 17.91 -53.53
N THR A 757 31.82 16.90 -54.27
CA THR A 757 30.58 16.17 -53.97
C THR A 757 30.74 15.30 -52.73
N GLU A 758 31.86 14.58 -52.61
CA GLU A 758 32.12 13.73 -51.45
C GLU A 758 32.38 14.56 -50.18
N ALA A 759 33.11 15.67 -50.29
CA ALA A 759 33.35 16.63 -49.22
C ALA A 759 32.04 17.12 -48.58
N GLN A 760 31.01 17.42 -49.37
CA GLN A 760 29.68 17.78 -48.84
C GLN A 760 29.02 16.63 -48.07
N LYS A 761 29.17 15.39 -48.55
CA LYS A 761 28.58 14.20 -47.93
C LYS A 761 29.28 13.83 -46.62
N ILE A 762 30.61 13.84 -46.58
CA ILE A 762 31.39 13.50 -45.37
C ILE A 762 31.33 14.59 -44.31
N ASN A 763 31.10 15.86 -44.68
CA ASN A 763 30.87 16.96 -43.74
C ASN A 763 29.43 17.00 -43.20
N ASN A 764 28.51 16.22 -43.75
CA ASN A 764 27.13 16.19 -43.29
C ASN A 764 27.00 15.41 -41.97
N THR A 765 26.46 16.05 -40.94
CA THR A 765 26.30 15.47 -39.59
C THR A 765 25.47 14.19 -39.57
N THR A 766 24.43 14.07 -40.42
CA THR A 766 23.61 12.85 -40.52
C THR A 766 24.42 11.70 -41.09
N ASN A 767 25.22 11.96 -42.13
CA ASN A 767 26.10 10.97 -42.75
C ASN A 767 27.24 10.54 -41.82
N GLN A 768 27.85 11.48 -41.09
CA GLN A 768 28.85 11.15 -40.05
C GLN A 768 28.24 10.25 -38.96
N ASN A 769 27.01 10.53 -38.52
CA ASN A 769 26.31 9.67 -37.57
C ASN A 769 26.06 8.26 -38.12
N LYS A 770 25.66 8.14 -39.40
CA LYS A 770 25.53 6.83 -40.07
C LYS A 770 26.87 6.08 -40.10
N PHE A 771 27.96 6.77 -40.44
CA PHE A 771 29.31 6.19 -40.44
C PHE A 771 29.72 5.71 -39.05
N ALA A 772 29.55 6.57 -38.04
CA ALA A 772 29.87 6.24 -36.65
C ALA A 772 29.08 5.03 -36.15
N ASN A 773 27.78 4.92 -36.51
CA ASN A 773 26.99 3.72 -36.20
C ASN A 773 27.60 2.46 -36.81
N LYS A 774 28.08 2.50 -38.06
CA LYS A 774 28.71 1.35 -38.72
C LYS A 774 30.06 0.98 -38.11
N VAL A 775 30.85 1.94 -37.66
CA VAL A 775 32.07 1.68 -36.88
C VAL A 775 31.72 0.97 -35.57
N VAL A 776 30.71 1.45 -34.84
CA VAL A 776 30.26 0.85 -33.57
C VAL A 776 29.70 -0.57 -33.79
N GLU A 777 28.91 -0.78 -34.85
CA GLU A 777 28.46 -2.12 -35.25
C GLU A 777 29.63 -3.07 -35.54
N ALA A 778 30.70 -2.58 -36.16
CA ALA A 778 31.90 -3.36 -36.44
C ALA A 778 32.67 -3.72 -35.15
N VAL A 779 32.86 -2.75 -34.25
CA VAL A 779 33.48 -2.99 -32.93
C VAL A 779 32.70 -4.05 -32.14
N ASN A 780 31.38 -3.94 -32.10
CA ASN A 780 30.53 -4.94 -31.45
C ASN A 780 30.59 -6.32 -32.11
N ALA A 781 30.77 -6.40 -33.43
CA ALA A 781 30.91 -7.67 -34.13
C ALA A 781 32.29 -8.30 -33.92
N TYR A 782 33.32 -7.48 -33.68
CA TYR A 782 34.68 -7.94 -33.44
C TYR A 782 34.87 -8.62 -32.07
N PHE A 783 34.23 -8.08 -31.03
CA PHE A 783 34.30 -8.59 -29.66
C PHE A 783 33.23 -9.64 -29.30
N LYS A 784 32.36 -9.98 -30.26
CA LYS A 784 31.51 -11.17 -30.19
C LYS A 784 32.28 -12.38 -30.71
#